data_AF-E7GNF3-F1
#
_entry.id   AF-E7GNF3-F1
#
_cell.length_a   1.000
_cell.length_b   1.000
_cell.length_c   1.000
_cell.angle_alpha   90.00
_cell.angle_beta   90.00
_cell.angle_gamma   90.00
#
_symmetry.space_group_name_H-M   'P 1'
#
loop_
_entity.id
_entity.type
_entity.pdbx_description
1 polymer ?
#
loop_
_entity_poly.entity_id
_entity_poly.type
_entity_poly.pdbx_seq_one_letter_code
_entity_poly.pdbx_strand_id
1 'polypeptide(L)'
;MRKYTLKQFFQDFYLVLILIFLYAPIVTMMVLSFNNTKSRTLWGGFTTKWYTQMFENQAIMNALYNTLLIASLSALIATIIGTVAAIGINSMKKVPRTIVMGVNNIPMLNSEIVTGISLMLAFIAFGISLGFKTVLIAHITFNIPYVILSVMPKLKQTNKSTYEAAMDLGAGPVQAFFKVVFPDIMPGVLSGFLMAFTMSLDDFIITHFTRGAGIDTLSTLIYSEVRRGIKPSMYALSTLIFVTVLVLLIITNFSPEETKKTAVPLSPEENARRLNRRKRNSNIKRAVLAAATVVIICVVGFTTYGRYSTKHSNELYVYNWGEYIDDSVIEQFREETGIEVTYDLFETNEEMYPVIEAGAVNYDVVCPSDYMIQKMAENGLLAEINFDNIPNLANIDPKFLEMSREFDPENLYSVPYTWGTVGILYNTKTIEERGLPVPKKWSDLWNPAYKGEILMQDSVRDAFMVALKARGYSMNTENINELQEAKADLIAQKPLVQAYVIDQVRDKMIGGEAALGVIFSGEMLYIQEEVENQNLDYSLEYVIPEEGTNLWIDSWVIPADAKNKENAEKWINFLCRPDIALKNFEYITYATPNKAAKELLDEDMQNNKAVFPDMDQLENCEVYRYLGDETDAVYNNLWKEVKSN
;
A
#
# COMPACT_ATOMS: atom_id res chain seq x y z
N MET A 1 42.61 26.26 -18.20
CA MET A 1 42.50 25.65 -16.85
C MET A 1 41.81 26.65 -15.93
N ARG A 2 40.52 26.45 -15.61
CA ARG A 2 39.81 27.28 -14.62
C ARG A 2 40.40 26.98 -13.25
N LYS A 3 40.88 28.01 -12.53
CA LYS A 3 41.29 27.88 -11.12
C LYS A 3 40.04 27.53 -10.31
N TYR A 4 39.88 26.27 -9.94
CA TYR A 4 38.87 25.85 -8.98
C TYR A 4 39.16 26.53 -7.65
N THR A 5 38.22 27.35 -7.18
CA THR A 5 38.34 28.02 -5.88
C THR A 5 38.00 27.02 -4.77
N LEU A 6 38.65 27.12 -3.61
CA LEU A 6 38.39 26.25 -2.45
C LEU A 6 36.90 26.22 -2.07
N LYS A 7 36.19 27.34 -2.26
CA LYS A 7 34.75 27.47 -2.09
C LYS A 7 33.94 26.58 -3.06
N GLN A 8 34.32 26.54 -4.34
CA GLN A 8 33.68 25.67 -5.32
C GLN A 8 33.90 24.20 -4.98
N PHE A 9 35.10 23.84 -4.50
CA PHE A 9 35.36 22.48 -4.05
C PHE A 9 34.43 22.06 -2.89
N PHE A 10 34.25 22.90 -1.87
CA PHE A 10 33.31 22.59 -0.77
C PHE A 10 31.84 22.55 -1.22
N GLN A 11 31.43 23.41 -2.16
CA GLN A 11 30.08 23.37 -2.74
C GLN A 11 29.83 22.10 -3.53
N ASP A 12 30.77 21.71 -4.41
CA ASP A 12 30.68 20.49 -5.20
C ASP A 12 30.72 19.24 -4.29
N PHE A 13 31.59 19.24 -3.28
CA PHE A 13 31.69 18.15 -2.29
C PHE A 13 30.39 17.99 -1.50
N TYR A 14 29.82 19.09 -0.99
CA TYR A 14 28.55 19.06 -0.27
C TYR A 14 27.41 18.56 -1.16
N LEU A 15 27.37 18.98 -2.43
CA LEU A 15 26.40 18.51 -3.40
C LEU A 15 26.56 17.02 -3.69
N VAL A 16 27.79 16.51 -3.84
CA VAL A 16 28.06 15.07 -4.00
C VAL A 16 27.59 14.29 -2.77
N LEU A 17 27.79 14.82 -1.57
CA LEU A 17 27.35 14.16 -0.33
C LEU A 17 25.82 14.07 -0.26
N ILE A 18 25.11 15.14 -0.64
CA ILE A 18 23.64 15.13 -0.78
C ILE A 18 23.19 14.10 -1.83
N LEU A 19 23.86 14.04 -2.99
CA LEU A 19 23.53 13.06 -4.02
C LEU A 19 23.76 11.63 -3.52
N ILE A 20 24.87 11.34 -2.85
CA ILE A 20 25.12 10.03 -2.26
C ILE A 20 24.01 9.69 -1.26
N PHE A 21 23.66 10.61 -0.37
CA PHE A 21 22.60 10.39 0.62
C PHE A 21 21.24 10.08 -0.03
N LEU A 22 20.87 10.80 -1.10
CA LEU A 22 19.60 10.60 -1.81
C LEU A 22 19.58 9.32 -2.65
N TYR A 23 20.67 9.00 -3.35
CA TYR A 23 20.70 7.90 -4.32
C TYR A 23 21.22 6.57 -3.76
N ALA A 24 21.97 6.58 -2.64
CA ALA A 24 22.51 5.35 -2.06
C ALA A 24 21.41 4.32 -1.70
N PRO A 25 20.27 4.70 -1.07
CA PRO A 25 19.20 3.74 -0.81
C PRO A 25 18.65 3.11 -2.09
N ILE A 26 18.47 3.90 -3.14
CA ILE A 26 17.98 3.42 -4.44
C ILE A 26 18.97 2.42 -5.04
N VAL A 27 20.27 2.74 -5.01
CA VAL A 27 21.32 1.83 -5.50
C VAL A 27 21.36 0.55 -4.68
N THR A 28 21.19 0.61 -3.36
CA THR A 28 21.10 -0.59 -2.50
C THR A 28 19.91 -1.47 -2.91
N MET A 29 18.74 -0.88 -3.13
CA MET A 29 17.56 -1.61 -3.64
C MET A 29 17.86 -2.25 -5.00
N MET A 30 18.54 -1.53 -5.90
CA MET A 30 18.95 -2.09 -7.19
C MET A 30 19.90 -3.27 -7.03
N VAL A 31 20.84 -3.23 -6.10
CA VAL A 31 21.73 -4.36 -5.82
C VAL A 31 20.95 -5.54 -5.23
N LEU A 32 20.07 -5.29 -4.26
CA LEU A 32 19.22 -6.31 -3.64
C LEU A 32 18.23 -6.93 -4.62
N SER A 33 17.86 -6.25 -5.71
CA SER A 33 17.03 -6.83 -6.79
C SER A 33 17.69 -8.02 -7.49
N PHE A 34 19.00 -8.21 -7.32
CA PHE A 34 19.74 -9.36 -7.82
C PHE A 34 20.08 -10.40 -6.75
N ASN A 35 19.63 -10.22 -5.51
CA ASN A 35 19.93 -11.12 -4.40
C ASN A 35 19.05 -12.39 -4.44
N ASN A 36 19.61 -13.60 -4.38
CA ASN A 36 18.82 -14.83 -4.51
C ASN A 36 17.96 -15.19 -3.29
N THR A 37 18.12 -14.50 -2.17
CA THR A 37 17.34 -14.69 -0.93
C THR A 37 16.29 -13.60 -0.75
N LYS A 38 15.31 -13.82 0.13
CA LYS A 38 14.34 -12.79 0.56
C LYS A 38 14.93 -11.83 1.60
N SER A 39 16.01 -12.23 2.27
CA SER A 39 16.69 -11.45 3.31
C SER A 39 17.39 -10.19 2.75
N ARG A 40 17.34 -9.11 3.55
CA ARG A 40 18.02 -7.82 3.26
C ARG A 40 19.48 -7.82 3.69
N THR A 41 19.85 -8.71 4.60
CA THR A 41 21.18 -8.75 5.23
C THR A 41 22.07 -9.81 4.61
N LEU A 42 21.48 -10.87 4.05
CA LEU A 42 22.21 -12.01 3.50
C LEU A 42 22.26 -11.96 1.98
N TRP A 43 23.47 -12.04 1.42
CA TRP A 43 23.65 -12.19 -0.02
C TRP A 43 23.63 -13.67 -0.42
N GLY A 44 22.51 -14.14 -0.99
CA GLY A 44 22.30 -15.51 -1.46
C GLY A 44 22.86 -15.83 -2.84
N GLY A 45 23.55 -14.88 -3.49
CA GLY A 45 24.06 -15.00 -4.86
C GLY A 45 23.26 -14.20 -5.88
N PHE A 46 23.74 -14.16 -7.12
CA PHE A 46 23.13 -13.38 -8.21
C PHE A 46 21.95 -14.11 -8.84
N THR A 47 20.80 -13.44 -9.02
CA THR A 47 19.64 -13.96 -9.72
C THR A 47 18.88 -12.87 -10.49
N THR A 48 18.12 -13.27 -11.51
CA THR A 48 17.15 -12.40 -12.20
C THR A 48 15.71 -12.87 -12.03
N LYS A 49 15.48 -13.92 -11.23
CA LYS A 49 14.16 -14.56 -11.07
C LYS A 49 13.06 -13.58 -10.64
N TRP A 50 13.41 -12.57 -9.85
CA TRP A 50 12.51 -11.55 -9.35
C TRP A 50 11.93 -10.66 -10.44
N TYR A 51 12.68 -10.41 -11.52
CA TYR A 51 12.18 -9.67 -12.67
C TYR A 51 11.12 -10.49 -13.43
N THR A 52 11.33 -11.80 -13.59
CA THR A 52 10.33 -12.68 -14.20
C THR A 52 9.07 -12.74 -13.35
N GLN A 53 9.22 -12.98 -12.04
CA GLN A 53 8.09 -12.99 -11.10
C GLN A 53 7.34 -11.66 -11.06
N MET A 54 8.04 -10.54 -11.19
CA MET A 54 7.43 -9.21 -11.28
C MET A 54 6.51 -9.08 -12.51
N PHE A 55 6.91 -9.60 -13.67
CA PHE A 55 6.08 -9.57 -14.89
C PHE A 55 4.95 -10.60 -14.88
N GLU A 56 5.10 -11.71 -14.17
CA GLU A 56 4.06 -12.72 -13.96
C GLU A 56 3.02 -12.28 -12.92
N ASN A 57 3.39 -11.38 -12.02
CA ASN A 57 2.50 -10.87 -11.00
C ASN A 57 1.41 -9.98 -11.59
N GLN A 58 0.18 -10.48 -11.59
CA GLN A 58 -0.98 -9.78 -12.15
C GLN A 58 -1.26 -8.46 -11.43
N ALA A 59 -1.07 -8.36 -10.11
CA ALA A 59 -1.30 -7.14 -9.35
C ALA A 59 -0.34 -6.02 -9.79
N ILE A 60 0.97 -6.31 -9.92
CA ILE A 60 1.97 -5.35 -10.40
C ILE A 60 1.63 -4.90 -11.83
N MET A 61 1.30 -5.84 -12.72
CA MET A 61 0.96 -5.51 -14.09
C MET A 61 -0.33 -4.70 -14.19
N ASN A 62 -1.36 -5.05 -13.42
CA ASN A 62 -2.62 -4.28 -13.31
C ASN A 62 -2.35 -2.86 -12.81
N ALA A 63 -1.52 -2.70 -11.77
CA ALA A 63 -1.13 -1.40 -11.23
C ALA A 63 -0.36 -0.55 -12.26
N LEU A 64 0.57 -1.15 -13.01
CA LEU A 64 1.27 -0.49 -14.12
C LEU A 64 0.29 -0.02 -15.20
N TYR A 65 -0.64 -0.89 -15.61
CA TYR A 65 -1.66 -0.53 -16.59
C TYR A 65 -2.53 0.61 -16.08
N ASN A 66 -3.05 0.53 -14.87
CA ASN A 66 -3.88 1.56 -14.25
C ASN A 66 -3.16 2.90 -14.15
N THR A 67 -1.90 2.92 -13.69
CA THR A 67 -1.09 4.14 -13.63
C THR A 67 -0.98 4.81 -15.00
N LEU A 68 -0.56 4.06 -16.03
CA LEU A 68 -0.38 4.62 -17.37
C LEU A 68 -1.72 5.08 -17.98
N LEU A 69 -2.78 4.32 -17.72
CA LEU A 69 -4.12 4.57 -18.20
C LEU A 69 -4.71 5.85 -17.59
N ILE A 70 -4.70 5.96 -16.26
CA ILE A 70 -5.18 7.11 -15.50
C ILE A 70 -4.37 8.34 -15.86
N ALA A 71 -3.03 8.24 -15.87
CA ALA A 71 -2.15 9.35 -16.22
C ALA A 71 -2.41 9.87 -17.63
N SER A 72 -2.57 8.98 -18.61
CA SER A 72 -2.82 9.37 -20.00
C SER A 72 -4.20 9.98 -20.19
N LEU A 73 -5.25 9.36 -19.65
CA LEU A 73 -6.63 9.83 -19.79
C LEU A 73 -6.86 11.14 -19.03
N SER A 74 -6.39 11.24 -17.79
CA SER A 74 -6.52 12.47 -17.00
C SER A 74 -5.78 13.62 -17.66
N ALA A 75 -4.53 13.40 -18.13
CA ALA A 75 -3.75 14.43 -18.80
C ALA A 75 -4.41 14.88 -20.10
N LEU A 76 -4.94 13.96 -20.91
CA LEU A 76 -5.63 14.29 -22.15
C LEU A 76 -6.88 15.13 -21.88
N ILE A 77 -7.76 14.65 -21.00
CA ILE A 77 -9.03 15.30 -20.69
C ILE A 77 -8.78 16.66 -20.02
N ALA A 78 -7.89 16.72 -19.04
CA ALA A 78 -7.48 17.97 -18.39
C ALA A 78 -6.83 18.94 -19.38
N THR A 79 -6.07 18.45 -20.37
CA THR A 79 -5.48 19.32 -21.40
C THR A 79 -6.54 19.98 -22.27
N ILE A 80 -7.56 19.21 -22.67
CA ILE A 80 -8.68 19.73 -23.46
C ILE A 80 -9.46 20.76 -22.63
N ILE A 81 -9.91 20.37 -21.43
CA ILE A 81 -10.71 21.22 -20.55
C ILE A 81 -9.92 22.47 -20.13
N GLY A 82 -8.68 22.30 -19.69
CA GLY A 82 -7.80 23.37 -19.24
C GLY A 82 -7.41 24.33 -20.36
N THR A 83 -7.22 23.85 -21.60
CA THR A 83 -6.96 24.75 -22.74
C THR A 83 -8.19 25.60 -23.06
N VAL A 84 -9.38 24.99 -23.10
CA VAL A 84 -10.65 25.71 -23.31
C VAL A 84 -10.90 26.70 -22.19
N ALA A 85 -10.70 26.29 -20.94
CA ALA A 85 -10.81 27.15 -19.77
C ALA A 85 -9.80 28.31 -19.82
N ALA A 86 -8.55 28.05 -20.20
CA ALA A 86 -7.52 29.09 -20.32
C ALA A 86 -7.91 30.15 -21.37
N ILE A 87 -8.45 29.74 -22.52
CA ILE A 87 -8.96 30.65 -23.55
C ILE A 87 -10.11 31.49 -22.98
N GLY A 88 -11.10 30.85 -22.34
CA GLY A 88 -12.24 31.52 -21.73
C GLY A 88 -11.83 32.54 -20.67
N ILE A 89 -10.97 32.13 -19.73
CA ILE A 89 -10.41 32.96 -18.66
C ILE A 89 -9.62 34.14 -19.23
N ASN A 90 -8.87 33.94 -20.33
CA ASN A 90 -8.10 35.01 -20.97
C ASN A 90 -9.02 36.08 -21.60
N SER A 91 -10.22 35.71 -22.02
CA SER A 91 -11.23 36.62 -22.57
C SER A 91 -12.11 37.30 -21.50
N MET A 92 -12.01 36.91 -20.22
CA MET A 92 -12.81 37.47 -19.13
C MET A 92 -12.34 38.86 -18.67
N LYS A 93 -13.29 39.65 -18.14
CA LYS A 93 -13.00 40.89 -17.40
C LYS A 93 -12.28 40.58 -16.08
N LYS A 94 -11.62 41.60 -15.50
CA LYS A 94 -10.75 41.46 -14.31
C LYS A 94 -11.41 40.71 -13.14
N VAL A 95 -12.64 41.06 -12.76
CA VAL A 95 -13.30 40.48 -11.58
C VAL A 95 -13.71 39.01 -11.79
N PRO A 96 -14.48 38.63 -12.84
CA PRO A 96 -14.77 37.22 -13.10
C PRO A 96 -13.52 36.37 -13.28
N ARG A 97 -12.49 36.91 -13.96
CA ARG A 97 -11.20 36.24 -14.13
C ARG A 97 -10.56 35.89 -12.78
N THR A 98 -10.53 36.83 -11.85
CA THR A 98 -9.94 36.60 -10.51
C THR A 98 -10.71 35.53 -9.74
N ILE A 99 -12.05 35.54 -9.79
CA ILE A 99 -12.88 34.54 -9.10
C ILE A 99 -12.64 33.14 -9.68
N VAL A 100 -12.73 33.00 -11.00
CA VAL A 100 -12.55 31.69 -11.67
C VAL A 100 -11.12 31.16 -11.46
N MET A 101 -10.11 32.01 -11.56
CA MET A 101 -8.73 31.61 -11.24
C MET A 101 -8.55 31.22 -9.77
N GLY A 102 -9.23 31.91 -8.85
CA GLY A 102 -9.22 31.57 -7.42
C GLY A 102 -9.77 30.17 -7.17
N VAL A 103 -10.96 29.87 -7.71
CA VAL A 103 -11.59 28.54 -7.61
C VAL A 103 -10.72 27.47 -8.27
N ASN A 104 -10.23 27.75 -9.49
CA ASN A 104 -9.36 26.84 -10.22
C ASN A 104 -8.09 26.48 -9.45
N ASN A 105 -7.51 27.42 -8.69
CA ASN A 105 -6.25 27.18 -8.01
C ASN A 105 -6.43 26.45 -6.66
N ILE A 106 -7.65 26.22 -6.17
CA ILE A 106 -7.89 25.53 -4.88
C ILE A 106 -7.16 24.18 -4.80
N PRO A 107 -7.28 23.25 -5.78
CA PRO A 107 -6.58 21.96 -5.72
C PRO A 107 -5.06 22.07 -5.67
N MET A 108 -4.50 23.14 -6.26
CA MET A 108 -3.06 23.38 -6.32
C MET A 108 -2.53 24.11 -5.08
N LEU A 109 -3.39 24.82 -4.35
CA LEU A 109 -3.03 25.58 -3.15
C LEU A 109 -3.22 24.76 -1.86
N ASN A 110 -4.17 23.84 -1.86
CA ASN A 110 -4.40 22.93 -0.74
C ASN A 110 -3.34 21.83 -0.70
N SER A 111 -3.19 21.19 0.46
CA SER A 111 -2.45 19.92 0.49
C SER A 111 -3.20 18.85 -0.32
N GLU A 112 -2.45 17.92 -0.90
CA GLU A 112 -3.03 16.81 -1.66
C GLU A 112 -3.98 15.97 -0.78
N ILE A 113 -3.66 15.81 0.51
CA ILE A 113 -4.49 15.07 1.47
C ILE A 113 -5.87 15.72 1.61
N VAL A 114 -5.92 17.04 1.79
CA VAL A 114 -7.19 17.77 1.91
C VAL A 114 -8.01 17.60 0.65
N THR A 115 -7.38 17.66 -0.53
CA THR A 115 -8.05 17.47 -1.82
C THR A 115 -8.58 16.04 -1.98
N GLY A 116 -7.77 15.02 -1.66
CA GLY A 116 -8.15 13.61 -1.73
C GLY A 116 -9.34 13.27 -0.83
N ILE A 117 -9.27 13.62 0.46
CA ILE A 117 -10.36 13.38 1.42
C ILE A 117 -11.62 14.16 1.03
N SER A 118 -11.49 15.42 0.60
CA SER A 118 -12.66 16.21 0.20
C SER A 118 -13.38 15.60 -1.01
N LEU A 119 -12.63 15.08 -1.99
CA LEU A 119 -13.21 14.41 -3.16
C LEU A 119 -13.83 13.08 -2.79
N MET A 120 -13.18 12.28 -1.92
CA MET A 120 -13.73 11.05 -1.37
C MET A 120 -15.08 11.30 -0.69
N LEU A 121 -15.13 12.23 0.26
CA LEU A 121 -16.35 12.60 0.98
C LEU A 121 -17.43 13.14 0.02
N ALA A 122 -17.05 13.89 -1.02
CA ALA A 122 -17.98 14.33 -2.04
C ALA A 122 -18.57 13.15 -2.82
N PHE A 123 -17.76 12.20 -3.28
CA PHE A 123 -18.24 11.00 -3.97
C PHE A 123 -19.21 10.20 -3.10
N ILE A 124 -18.87 10.00 -1.83
CA ILE A 124 -19.73 9.34 -0.84
C ILE A 124 -21.05 10.10 -0.67
N ALA A 125 -21.00 11.42 -0.49
CA ALA A 125 -22.20 12.24 -0.31
C ALA A 125 -23.15 12.22 -1.52
N PHE A 126 -22.62 11.98 -2.73
CA PHE A 126 -23.40 11.80 -3.95
C PHE A 126 -23.76 10.33 -4.25
N GLY A 127 -23.43 9.39 -3.36
CA GLY A 127 -23.70 7.96 -3.54
C GLY A 127 -22.89 7.32 -4.67
N ILE A 128 -21.71 7.86 -4.96
CA ILE A 128 -20.80 7.35 -6.00
C ILE A 128 -19.80 6.42 -5.33
N SER A 129 -19.91 5.12 -5.61
CA SER A 129 -18.91 4.13 -5.17
C SER A 129 -17.53 4.44 -5.74
N LEU A 130 -16.50 4.31 -4.91
CA LEU A 130 -15.13 4.56 -5.31
C LEU A 130 -14.65 3.47 -6.28
N GLY A 131 -13.77 3.85 -7.20
CA GLY A 131 -13.23 2.97 -8.23
C GLY A 131 -12.48 3.76 -9.31
N PHE A 132 -12.29 3.16 -10.48
CA PHE A 132 -11.55 3.80 -11.57
C PHE A 132 -12.08 5.19 -11.96
N LYS A 133 -13.41 5.37 -11.97
CA LYS A 133 -14.06 6.63 -12.39
C LYS A 133 -13.79 7.76 -11.41
N THR A 134 -13.85 7.49 -10.11
CA THR A 134 -13.62 8.50 -9.06
C THR A 134 -12.16 8.94 -9.08
N VAL A 135 -11.21 8.01 -9.23
CA VAL A 135 -9.79 8.34 -9.44
C VAL A 135 -9.61 9.19 -10.69
N LEU A 136 -10.19 8.78 -11.83
CA LEU A 136 -10.06 9.56 -13.07
C LEU A 136 -10.63 10.98 -12.94
N ILE A 137 -11.80 11.15 -12.33
CA ILE A 137 -12.42 12.47 -12.10
C ILE A 137 -11.55 13.31 -11.16
N ALA A 138 -11.03 12.72 -10.08
CA ALA A 138 -10.14 13.39 -9.15
C ALA A 138 -8.86 13.86 -9.87
N HIS A 139 -8.27 13.00 -10.69
CA HIS A 139 -7.07 13.32 -11.46
C HIS A 139 -7.32 14.41 -12.50
N ILE A 140 -8.45 14.40 -13.20
CA ILE A 140 -8.82 15.49 -14.11
C ILE A 140 -8.92 16.81 -13.33
N THR A 141 -9.58 16.79 -12.17
CA THR A 141 -9.85 17.97 -11.35
C THR A 141 -8.57 18.67 -10.91
N PHE A 142 -7.58 17.93 -10.38
CA PHE A 142 -6.33 18.53 -9.93
C PHE A 142 -5.35 18.84 -11.08
N ASN A 143 -5.51 18.22 -12.26
CA ASN A 143 -4.63 18.48 -13.42
C ASN A 143 -5.03 19.72 -14.24
N ILE A 144 -6.31 20.10 -14.27
CA ILE A 144 -6.79 21.29 -15.00
C ILE A 144 -6.00 22.57 -14.66
N PRO A 145 -5.69 22.87 -13.38
CA PRO A 145 -4.93 24.07 -13.02
C PRO A 145 -3.52 24.09 -13.60
N TYR A 146 -2.81 22.96 -13.64
CA TYR A 146 -1.47 22.85 -14.22
C TYR A 146 -1.48 23.07 -15.74
N VAL A 147 -2.51 22.59 -16.43
CA VAL A 147 -2.71 22.87 -17.85
C VAL A 147 -2.95 24.36 -18.07
N ILE A 148 -3.83 24.99 -17.28
CA ILE A 148 -4.11 26.43 -17.40
C ILE A 148 -2.84 27.25 -17.15
N LEU A 149 -2.04 26.89 -16.15
CA LEU A 149 -0.75 27.53 -15.87
C LEU A 149 0.25 27.41 -17.03
N SER A 150 0.19 26.34 -17.81
CA SER A 150 1.05 26.13 -18.97
C SER A 150 0.56 26.86 -20.22
N VAL A 151 -0.75 26.89 -20.46
CA VAL A 151 -1.36 27.48 -21.67
C VAL A 151 -1.52 29.00 -21.56
N MET A 152 -1.88 29.51 -20.38
CA MET A 152 -2.17 30.94 -20.15
C MET A 152 -1.00 31.88 -20.51
N PRO A 153 0.28 31.58 -20.20
CA PRO A 153 1.40 32.41 -20.62
C PRO A 153 1.53 32.50 -22.15
N LYS A 154 1.25 31.42 -22.88
CA LYS A 154 1.31 31.40 -24.35
C LYS A 154 0.15 32.17 -24.98
N LEU A 155 -1.05 32.07 -24.41
CA LEU A 155 -2.17 32.92 -24.82
C LEU A 155 -1.86 34.41 -24.67
N LYS A 156 -1.22 34.81 -23.57
CA LYS A 156 -0.80 36.21 -23.35
C LYS A 156 0.32 36.68 -24.29
N GLN A 157 1.16 35.76 -24.77
CA GLN A 157 2.24 36.05 -25.73
C GLN A 157 1.75 36.14 -27.18
N THR A 158 0.55 35.62 -27.48
CA THR A 158 0.00 35.60 -28.84
C THR A 158 -0.38 37.01 -29.28
N ASN A 159 0.09 37.45 -30.45
CA ASN A 159 -0.19 38.79 -30.96
C ASN A 159 -1.62 38.85 -31.51
N LYS A 160 -2.50 39.61 -30.87
CA LYS A 160 -3.90 39.79 -31.27
C LYS A 160 -4.06 40.23 -32.73
N SER A 161 -3.12 41.03 -33.24
CA SER A 161 -3.14 41.54 -34.63
C SER A 161 -3.06 40.42 -35.67
N THR A 162 -2.44 39.27 -35.34
CA THR A 162 -2.32 38.14 -36.28
C THR A 162 -3.65 37.42 -36.49
N TYR A 163 -4.48 37.37 -35.44
CA TYR A 163 -5.84 36.84 -35.53
C TYR A 163 -6.75 37.77 -36.34
N GLU A 164 -6.67 39.08 -36.10
CA GLU A 164 -7.43 40.10 -36.85
C GLU A 164 -7.02 40.09 -38.34
N ALA A 165 -5.72 40.06 -38.65
CA ALA A 165 -5.23 39.96 -40.03
C ALA A 165 -5.72 38.71 -40.77
N ALA A 166 -5.87 37.58 -40.08
CA ALA A 166 -6.40 36.37 -40.69
C ALA A 166 -7.88 36.52 -41.06
N MET A 167 -8.68 37.19 -40.22
CA MET A 167 -10.07 37.49 -40.51
C MET A 167 -10.21 38.49 -41.66
N ASP A 168 -9.36 39.51 -41.72
CA ASP A 168 -9.33 40.48 -42.82
C ASP A 168 -9.02 39.83 -44.18
N LEU A 169 -8.21 38.76 -44.18
CA LEU A 169 -7.92 37.95 -45.37
C LEU A 169 -9.02 36.93 -45.72
N GLY A 170 -10.18 37.00 -45.05
CA GLY A 170 -11.36 36.19 -45.33
C GLY A 170 -11.44 34.86 -44.57
N ALA A 171 -10.56 34.61 -43.59
CA ALA A 171 -10.68 33.43 -42.74
C ALA A 171 -11.84 33.60 -41.75
N GLY A 172 -12.74 32.62 -41.67
CA GLY A 172 -13.78 32.61 -40.62
C GLY A 172 -13.18 32.45 -39.22
N PRO A 173 -13.89 32.81 -38.12
CA PRO A 173 -13.36 32.79 -36.76
C PRO A 173 -12.76 31.44 -36.33
N VAL A 174 -13.43 30.34 -36.67
CA VAL A 174 -12.96 28.97 -36.39
C VAL A 174 -11.68 28.67 -37.17
N GLN A 175 -11.62 29.10 -38.44
CA GLN A 175 -10.46 28.91 -39.29
C GLN A 175 -9.26 29.75 -38.83
N ALA A 176 -9.49 31.00 -38.44
CA ALA A 176 -8.48 31.89 -37.87
C ALA A 176 -7.93 31.33 -36.55
N PHE A 177 -8.79 30.78 -35.68
CA PHE A 177 -8.37 30.10 -34.46
C PHE A 177 -7.45 28.91 -34.76
N PHE A 178 -7.90 27.93 -35.56
CA PHE A 178 -7.13 26.71 -35.80
C PHE A 178 -5.87 26.92 -36.64
N LYS A 179 -5.81 27.97 -37.48
CA LYS A 179 -4.64 28.25 -38.31
C LYS A 179 -3.63 29.23 -37.70
N VAL A 180 -4.05 30.07 -36.75
CA VAL A 180 -3.19 31.12 -36.19
C VAL A 180 -3.02 30.92 -34.68
N VAL A 181 -4.11 31.01 -33.92
CA VAL A 181 -4.05 31.01 -32.45
C VAL A 181 -3.63 29.66 -31.90
N PHE A 182 -4.25 28.57 -32.38
CA PHE A 182 -3.99 27.23 -31.87
C PHE A 182 -2.53 26.77 -32.09
N PRO A 183 -1.92 26.97 -33.27
CA PRO A 183 -0.49 26.71 -33.47
C PRO A 183 0.43 27.51 -32.56
N ASP A 184 0.09 28.77 -32.26
CA ASP A 184 0.88 29.64 -31.38
C ASP A 184 0.85 29.19 -29.92
N ILE A 185 -0.31 28.70 -29.45
CA ILE A 185 -0.45 28.18 -28.07
C ILE A 185 -0.06 26.71 -27.94
N MET A 186 0.10 25.97 -29.04
CA MET A 186 0.43 24.55 -29.06
C MET A 186 1.62 24.16 -28.16
N PRO A 187 2.74 24.93 -28.10
CA PRO A 187 3.82 24.61 -27.17
C PRO A 187 3.39 24.63 -25.69
N GLY A 188 2.45 25.52 -25.33
CA GLY A 188 1.87 25.59 -24.00
C GLY A 188 0.89 24.45 -23.73
N VAL A 189 0.12 24.04 -24.74
CA VAL A 189 -0.78 22.87 -24.66
C VAL A 189 0.01 21.58 -24.45
N LEU A 190 1.09 21.38 -25.21
CA LEU A 190 1.99 20.22 -25.05
C LEU A 190 2.70 20.22 -23.70
N SER A 191 3.16 21.39 -23.24
CA SER A 191 3.73 21.53 -21.90
C SER A 191 2.71 21.21 -20.81
N GLY A 192 1.46 21.67 -20.97
CA GLY A 192 0.37 21.39 -20.05
C GLY A 192 0.03 19.91 -19.98
N PHE A 193 -0.02 19.23 -21.13
CA PHE A 193 -0.21 17.78 -21.20
C PHE A 193 0.89 17.02 -20.47
N LEU A 194 2.17 17.33 -20.75
CA LEU A 194 3.29 16.64 -20.11
C LEU A 194 3.32 16.90 -18.60
N MET A 195 3.01 18.12 -18.17
CA MET A 195 2.92 18.45 -16.75
C MET A 195 1.79 17.67 -16.07
N ALA A 196 0.59 17.67 -16.65
CA ALA A 196 -0.56 16.91 -16.13
C ALA A 196 -0.29 15.39 -16.10
N PHE A 197 0.34 14.85 -17.14
CA PHE A 197 0.72 13.44 -17.19
C PHE A 197 1.72 13.09 -16.09
N THR A 198 2.74 13.93 -15.90
CA THR A 198 3.78 13.73 -14.87
C THR A 198 3.17 13.79 -13.47
N MET A 199 2.34 14.79 -13.20
CA MET A 199 1.68 14.94 -11.89
C MET A 199 0.71 13.79 -11.60
N SER A 200 0.00 13.29 -12.62
CA SER A 200 -0.93 12.16 -12.48
C SER A 200 -0.22 10.82 -12.28
N LEU A 201 0.96 10.64 -12.89
CA LEU A 201 1.74 9.41 -12.80
C LEU A 201 2.36 9.21 -11.41
N ASP A 202 2.74 10.30 -10.75
CA ASP A 202 3.39 10.32 -9.43
C ASP A 202 2.40 10.47 -8.26
N ASP A 203 1.11 10.70 -8.55
CA ASP A 203 0.12 10.88 -7.50
C ASP A 203 -0.10 9.58 -6.72
N PHE A 204 0.08 9.67 -5.41
CA PHE A 204 -0.30 8.63 -4.45
C PHE A 204 -1.53 9.05 -3.64
N ILE A 205 -1.53 10.29 -3.14
CA ILE A 205 -2.45 10.71 -2.07
C ILE A 205 -3.88 10.81 -2.58
N ILE A 206 -4.11 11.49 -3.71
CA ILE A 206 -5.46 11.65 -4.25
C ILE A 206 -5.99 10.29 -4.71
N THR A 207 -5.15 9.48 -5.35
CA THR A 207 -5.46 8.11 -5.74
C THR A 207 -5.86 7.27 -4.54
N HIS A 208 -5.08 7.27 -3.46
CA HIS A 208 -5.32 6.44 -2.27
C HIS A 208 -6.70 6.69 -1.66
N PHE A 209 -7.13 7.95 -1.57
CA PHE A 209 -8.45 8.30 -1.02
C PHE A 209 -9.61 8.14 -2.01
N THR A 210 -9.34 8.06 -3.32
CA THR A 210 -10.41 8.03 -4.33
C THR A 210 -10.49 6.71 -5.10
N ARG A 211 -9.58 5.77 -4.86
CA ARG A 211 -9.61 4.41 -5.41
C ARG A 211 -10.68 3.56 -4.73
N GLY A 212 -11.17 2.59 -5.48
CA GLY A 212 -12.02 1.51 -4.97
C GLY A 212 -11.26 0.20 -4.99
N ALA A 213 -11.96 -0.86 -4.61
CA ALA A 213 -11.41 -2.21 -4.54
C ALA A 213 -10.82 -2.64 -5.89
N GLY A 214 -9.59 -3.18 -5.87
CA GLY A 214 -8.85 -3.64 -7.04
C GLY A 214 -8.31 -2.54 -7.96
N ILE A 215 -8.45 -1.27 -7.59
CA ILE A 215 -7.97 -0.14 -8.39
C ILE A 215 -6.67 0.39 -7.80
N ASP A 216 -5.60 -0.39 -7.97
CA ASP A 216 -4.27 0.05 -7.59
C ASP A 216 -3.56 0.74 -8.75
N THR A 217 -2.74 1.72 -8.38
CA THR A 217 -1.68 2.31 -9.19
C THR A 217 -0.33 1.81 -8.68
N LEU A 218 0.74 1.96 -9.45
CA LEU A 218 2.08 1.66 -8.98
C LEU A 218 2.43 2.40 -7.69
N SER A 219 2.00 3.65 -7.54
CA SER A 219 2.26 4.45 -6.33
C SER A 219 1.56 3.86 -5.10
N THR A 220 0.30 3.46 -5.23
CA THR A 220 -0.49 2.88 -4.13
C THR A 220 -0.05 1.45 -3.80
N LEU A 221 0.27 0.65 -4.81
CA LEU A 221 0.83 -0.69 -4.63
C LEU A 221 2.23 -0.66 -4.00
N ILE A 222 3.11 0.24 -4.43
CA ILE A 222 4.44 0.37 -3.80
C ILE A 222 4.30 0.76 -2.33
N TYR A 223 3.36 1.65 -2.00
CA TYR A 223 3.15 2.07 -0.62
C TYR A 223 2.69 0.93 0.30
N SER A 224 1.70 0.14 -0.13
CA SER A 224 1.24 -1.02 0.66
C SER A 224 2.37 -2.04 0.81
N GLU A 225 3.03 -2.42 -0.29
CA GLU A 225 4.10 -3.42 -0.28
C GLU A 225 5.35 -3.00 0.51
N VAL A 226 5.65 -1.71 0.65
CA VAL A 226 6.79 -1.25 1.47
C VAL A 226 6.53 -1.46 2.97
N ARG A 227 5.27 -1.48 3.41
CA ARG A 227 4.89 -1.65 4.82
C ARG A 227 4.82 -3.12 5.24
N ARG A 228 4.49 -4.04 4.33
CA ARG A 228 4.31 -5.50 4.56
C ARG A 228 5.59 -6.31 4.84
N GLY A 229 6.76 -5.67 4.81
CA GLY A 229 8.02 -6.39 4.56
C GLY A 229 8.27 -6.55 3.05
N ILE A 230 9.54 -6.62 2.62
CA ILE A 230 9.84 -6.38 1.20
C ILE A 230 10.03 -7.70 0.45
N LYS A 231 9.12 -7.99 -0.48
CA LYS A 231 9.32 -8.98 -1.54
C LYS A 231 10.41 -8.50 -2.51
N PRO A 232 11.44 -9.31 -2.82
CA PRO A 232 12.50 -8.89 -3.75
C PRO A 232 12.03 -8.50 -5.17
N SER A 233 10.84 -8.92 -5.59
CA SER A 233 10.18 -8.44 -6.82
C SER A 233 9.94 -6.93 -6.81
N MET A 234 9.75 -6.31 -5.65
CA MET A 234 9.61 -4.86 -5.52
C MET A 234 10.92 -4.11 -5.77
N TYR A 235 12.06 -4.70 -5.38
CA TYR A 235 13.37 -4.18 -5.74
C TYR A 235 13.57 -4.14 -7.25
N ALA A 236 13.11 -5.19 -7.95
CA ALA A 236 13.13 -5.26 -9.41
C ALA A 236 12.24 -4.16 -10.05
N LEU A 237 11.03 -3.95 -9.51
CA LEU A 237 10.12 -2.90 -9.95
C LEU A 237 10.71 -1.50 -9.76
N SER A 238 11.18 -1.17 -8.55
CA SER A 238 11.82 0.12 -8.26
C SER A 238 13.05 0.37 -9.14
N THR A 239 13.83 -0.67 -9.40
CA THR A 239 14.98 -0.61 -10.34
C THR A 239 14.53 -0.26 -11.74
N LEU A 240 13.48 -0.91 -12.24
CA LEU A 240 12.98 -0.69 -13.60
C LEU A 240 12.38 0.72 -13.76
N ILE A 241 11.61 1.19 -12.77
CA ILE A 241 11.07 2.56 -12.75
C ILE A 241 12.23 3.57 -12.76
N PHE A 242 13.21 3.41 -11.88
CA PHE A 242 14.34 4.32 -11.77
C PHE A 242 15.16 4.38 -13.07
N VAL A 243 15.53 3.23 -13.63
CA VAL A 243 16.27 3.14 -14.89
C VAL A 243 15.47 3.78 -16.03
N THR A 244 14.16 3.54 -16.09
CA THR A 244 13.29 4.12 -17.12
C THR A 244 13.23 5.65 -17.01
N VAL A 245 13.02 6.19 -15.80
CA VAL A 245 13.01 7.64 -15.55
C VAL A 245 14.37 8.25 -15.89
N LEU A 246 15.48 7.62 -15.47
CA LEU A 246 16.83 8.09 -15.76
C LEU A 246 17.09 8.12 -17.28
N VAL A 247 16.70 7.09 -18.00
CA VAL A 247 16.82 7.03 -19.47
C VAL A 247 15.97 8.12 -20.13
N LEU A 248 14.73 8.32 -19.69
CA LEU A 248 13.86 9.39 -20.19
C LEU A 248 14.46 10.78 -19.92
N LEU A 249 15.01 11.02 -18.74
CA LEU A 249 15.69 12.27 -18.38
C LEU A 249 16.94 12.51 -19.24
N ILE A 250 17.73 11.47 -19.50
CA ILE A 250 18.87 11.56 -20.41
C ILE A 250 18.37 11.89 -21.83
N ILE A 251 17.37 11.19 -22.36
CA ILE A 251 16.86 11.44 -23.72
C ILE A 251 16.31 12.87 -23.85
N THR A 252 15.55 13.34 -22.86
CA THR A 252 14.96 14.69 -22.86
C THR A 252 16.02 15.78 -22.74
N ASN A 253 17.03 15.60 -21.89
CA ASN A 253 18.09 16.59 -21.68
C ASN A 253 19.14 16.59 -22.81
N PHE A 254 19.37 15.44 -23.45
CA PHE A 254 20.25 15.31 -24.62
C PHE A 254 19.52 15.52 -25.95
N SER A 255 18.20 15.77 -25.94
CA SER A 255 17.48 16.19 -27.15
C SER A 255 18.06 17.53 -27.60
N PRO A 256 18.69 17.63 -28.79
CA PRO A 256 19.43 18.82 -29.15
C PRO A 256 18.47 20.00 -29.19
N GLU A 257 18.69 20.99 -28.32
CA GLU A 257 18.24 22.36 -28.59
C GLU A 257 18.63 22.65 -30.03
N GLU A 258 17.66 22.99 -30.88
CA GLU A 258 17.95 23.41 -32.25
C GLU A 258 18.89 24.61 -32.14
N THR A 259 20.18 24.32 -32.29
CA THR A 259 21.24 25.28 -32.12
C THR A 259 20.99 26.32 -33.19
N LYS A 260 20.69 27.56 -32.80
CA LYS A 260 20.76 28.73 -33.67
C LYS A 260 22.22 28.90 -34.10
N LYS A 261 22.73 28.01 -34.95
CA LYS A 261 24.02 28.18 -35.61
C LYS A 261 23.83 29.23 -36.69
N THR A 262 24.51 30.35 -36.48
CA THR A 262 24.81 31.42 -37.43
C THR A 262 24.81 30.91 -38.87
N ALA A 263 23.80 31.32 -39.64
CA ALA A 263 23.64 30.91 -41.03
C ALA A 263 24.57 31.73 -41.93
N VAL A 264 25.46 31.06 -42.64
CA VAL A 264 26.07 31.59 -43.88
C VAL A 264 24.92 31.86 -44.88
N PRO A 265 24.94 32.97 -45.66
CA PRO A 265 23.88 33.23 -46.62
C PRO A 265 23.88 32.14 -47.71
N LEU A 266 22.82 31.35 -47.76
CA LEU A 266 22.57 30.34 -48.79
C LEU A 266 21.88 30.98 -50.01
N SER A 267 22.06 30.39 -51.18
CA SER A 267 21.35 30.80 -52.39
C SER A 267 19.82 30.62 -52.25
N PRO A 268 18.98 31.37 -52.99
CA PRO A 268 17.52 31.29 -52.89
C PRO A 268 16.95 29.87 -53.08
N GLU A 269 17.53 29.09 -54.00
CA GLU A 269 17.11 27.70 -54.26
C GLU A 269 17.50 26.73 -53.15
N GLU A 270 18.70 26.87 -52.58
CA GLU A 270 19.15 26.04 -51.46
C GLU A 270 18.36 26.36 -50.18
N ASN A 271 18.03 27.64 -49.96
CA ASN A 271 17.14 28.06 -48.89
C ASN A 271 15.74 27.45 -49.07
N ALA A 272 15.17 27.49 -50.27
CA ALA A 272 13.86 26.88 -50.55
C ALA A 272 13.86 25.36 -50.32
N ARG A 273 14.90 24.64 -50.78
CA ARG A 273 15.06 23.20 -50.54
C ARG A 273 15.26 22.88 -49.06
N ARG A 274 16.05 23.68 -48.33
CA ARG A 274 16.29 23.52 -46.89
C ARG A 274 15.03 23.81 -46.07
N LEU A 275 14.25 24.83 -46.42
CA LEU A 275 12.95 25.13 -45.82
C LEU A 275 11.94 24.01 -46.08
N ASN A 276 11.85 23.49 -47.30
CA ASN A 276 10.97 22.37 -47.62
C ASN A 276 11.38 21.08 -46.88
N ARG A 277 12.69 20.80 -46.75
CA ARG A 277 13.20 19.65 -45.99
C ARG A 277 12.97 19.80 -44.48
N ARG A 278 13.10 21.02 -43.92
CA ARG A 278 12.77 21.33 -42.51
C ARG A 278 11.27 21.24 -42.24
N LYS A 279 10.42 21.81 -43.10
CA LYS A 279 8.95 21.67 -43.03
C LYS A 279 8.54 20.21 -43.10
N ARG A 280 9.13 19.43 -44.01
CA ARG A 280 8.86 18.00 -44.15
C ARG A 280 9.27 17.20 -42.90
N ASN A 281 10.48 17.40 -42.37
CA ASN A 281 10.93 16.69 -41.16
C ASN A 281 10.17 17.11 -39.89
N SER A 282 9.79 18.39 -39.76
CA SER A 282 8.94 18.88 -38.66
C SER A 282 7.52 18.31 -38.75
N ASN A 283 6.92 18.28 -39.94
CA ASN A 283 5.62 17.68 -40.16
C ASN A 283 5.63 16.16 -39.94
N ILE A 284 6.70 15.46 -40.33
CA ILE A 284 6.87 14.03 -40.04
C ILE A 284 7.02 13.81 -38.54
N LYS A 285 7.86 14.57 -37.82
CA LYS A 285 7.98 14.45 -36.36
C LYS A 285 6.65 14.72 -35.65
N ARG A 286 5.91 15.77 -36.06
CA ARG A 286 4.58 16.09 -35.52
C ARG A 286 3.54 15.02 -35.85
N ALA A 287 3.57 14.46 -37.07
CA ALA A 287 2.68 13.38 -37.47
C ALA A 287 2.98 12.07 -36.74
N VAL A 288 4.26 11.74 -36.52
CA VAL A 288 4.68 10.56 -35.74
C VAL A 288 4.30 10.73 -34.28
N LEU A 289 4.51 11.91 -33.69
CA LEU A 289 4.11 12.19 -32.31
C LEU A 289 2.58 12.13 -32.15
N ALA A 290 1.83 12.75 -33.06
CA ALA A 290 0.37 12.72 -33.05
C ALA A 290 -0.16 11.29 -33.28
N ALA A 291 0.43 10.51 -34.20
CA ALA A 291 0.05 9.12 -34.42
C ALA A 291 0.38 8.25 -33.21
N ALA A 292 1.53 8.43 -32.56
CA ALA A 292 1.87 7.73 -31.32
C ALA A 292 0.88 8.05 -30.20
N THR A 293 0.50 9.33 -30.03
CA THR A 293 -0.51 9.74 -29.05
C THR A 293 -1.89 9.15 -29.36
N VAL A 294 -2.33 9.16 -30.63
CA VAL A 294 -3.61 8.55 -31.04
C VAL A 294 -3.61 7.05 -30.83
N VAL A 295 -2.52 6.36 -31.16
CA VAL A 295 -2.37 4.92 -30.92
C VAL A 295 -2.40 4.62 -29.43
N ILE A 296 -1.69 5.39 -28.61
CA ILE A 296 -1.76 5.26 -27.14
C ILE A 296 -3.20 5.44 -26.68
N ILE A 297 -3.90 6.50 -27.10
CA ILE A 297 -5.30 6.76 -26.71
C ILE A 297 -6.24 5.64 -27.16
N CYS A 298 -6.08 5.10 -28.36
CA CYS A 298 -6.90 4.00 -28.87
C CYS A 298 -6.61 2.69 -28.13
N VAL A 299 -5.34 2.39 -27.86
CA VAL A 299 -4.94 1.20 -27.10
C VAL A 299 -5.45 1.31 -25.67
N VAL A 300 -5.18 2.43 -24.99
CA VAL A 300 -5.67 2.78 -23.65
C VAL A 300 -7.20 2.70 -23.59
N GLY A 301 -7.91 3.32 -24.53
CA GLY A 301 -9.38 3.31 -24.58
C GLY A 301 -9.96 1.91 -24.81
N PHE A 302 -9.37 1.13 -25.71
CA PHE A 302 -9.79 -0.23 -26.01
C PHE A 302 -9.50 -1.19 -24.84
N THR A 303 -8.33 -1.09 -24.21
CA THR A 303 -7.98 -1.89 -23.02
C THR A 303 -8.83 -1.50 -21.81
N THR A 304 -9.14 -0.22 -21.62
CA THR A 304 -10.05 0.24 -20.55
C THR A 304 -11.44 -0.33 -20.74
N TYR A 305 -11.99 -0.22 -21.96
CA TYR A 305 -13.32 -0.72 -22.27
C TYR A 305 -13.38 -2.25 -22.09
N GLY A 306 -12.37 -2.99 -22.56
CA GLY A 306 -12.31 -4.43 -22.37
C GLY A 306 -12.23 -4.87 -20.89
N ARG A 307 -11.48 -4.14 -20.06
CA ARG A 307 -11.22 -4.52 -18.65
C ARG A 307 -12.29 -4.05 -17.67
N TYR A 308 -12.95 -2.92 -17.95
CA TYR A 308 -13.91 -2.29 -17.03
C TYR A 308 -15.36 -2.26 -17.54
N SER A 309 -15.63 -2.71 -18.78
CA SER A 309 -17.00 -2.85 -19.30
C SER A 309 -17.59 -4.24 -19.06
N THR A 310 -16.78 -5.23 -18.71
CA THR A 310 -17.26 -6.54 -18.27
C THR A 310 -17.70 -6.42 -16.81
N LYS A 311 -19.00 -6.20 -16.59
CA LYS A 311 -19.63 -6.59 -15.32
C LYS A 311 -19.59 -8.11 -15.29
N HIS A 312 -18.64 -8.72 -14.59
CA HIS A 312 -18.79 -10.12 -14.27
C HIS A 312 -19.82 -10.17 -13.14
N SER A 313 -20.96 -10.82 -13.37
CA SER A 313 -21.89 -11.17 -12.28
C SER A 313 -21.31 -12.23 -11.33
N ASN A 314 -20.04 -12.59 -11.50
CA ASN A 314 -19.32 -13.65 -10.82
C ASN A 314 -17.99 -13.10 -10.31
N GLU A 315 -18.06 -12.02 -9.52
CA GLU A 315 -16.92 -11.39 -8.87
C GLU A 315 -16.97 -11.64 -7.37
N LEU A 316 -15.81 -11.58 -6.72
CA LEU A 316 -15.64 -11.58 -5.28
C LEU A 316 -14.60 -10.53 -4.92
N TYR A 317 -14.98 -9.59 -4.05
CA TYR A 317 -14.06 -8.58 -3.52
C TYR A 317 -13.64 -8.96 -2.10
N VAL A 318 -12.36 -9.31 -1.93
CA VAL A 318 -11.76 -9.75 -0.67
C VAL A 318 -10.90 -8.62 -0.11
N TYR A 319 -10.99 -8.38 1.20
CA TYR A 319 -10.11 -7.46 1.92
C TYR A 319 -9.45 -8.21 3.08
N ASN A 320 -8.13 -8.39 3.06
CA ASN A 320 -7.41 -9.21 4.05
C ASN A 320 -6.06 -8.59 4.45
N TRP A 321 -5.39 -9.16 5.44
CA TRP A 321 -4.06 -8.81 5.89
C TRP A 321 -2.96 -9.04 4.85
N GLY A 322 -1.81 -8.41 5.11
CA GLY A 322 -0.57 -8.64 4.41
C GLY A 322 -0.03 -10.07 4.54
N GLU A 323 0.44 -10.70 3.45
CA GLU A 323 1.05 -12.05 3.44
C GLU A 323 0.24 -13.16 4.14
N TYR A 324 -1.09 -13.08 4.10
CA TYR A 324 -1.99 -13.93 4.90
C TYR A 324 -2.78 -14.99 4.13
N ILE A 325 -2.37 -15.27 2.90
CA ILE A 325 -2.89 -16.35 2.05
C ILE A 325 -1.81 -16.73 1.02
N ASP A 326 -1.77 -17.99 0.60
CA ASP A 326 -0.97 -18.40 -0.55
C ASP A 326 -1.63 -17.90 -1.85
N ASP A 327 -0.89 -17.14 -2.68
CA ASP A 327 -1.42 -16.57 -3.93
C ASP A 327 -2.00 -17.64 -4.88
N SER A 328 -1.47 -18.88 -4.86
CA SER A 328 -1.97 -19.98 -5.68
C SER A 328 -3.34 -20.52 -5.24
N VAL A 329 -3.72 -20.30 -3.97
CA VAL A 329 -5.05 -20.63 -3.45
C VAL A 329 -6.12 -19.75 -4.10
N ILE A 330 -5.79 -18.48 -4.35
CA ILE A 330 -6.67 -17.54 -5.04
C ILE A 330 -6.92 -18.03 -6.47
N GLU A 331 -5.86 -18.39 -7.21
CA GLU A 331 -6.00 -18.90 -8.58
C GLU A 331 -6.76 -20.24 -8.62
N GLN A 332 -6.49 -21.14 -7.67
CA GLN A 332 -7.22 -22.40 -7.58
C GLN A 332 -8.73 -22.18 -7.32
N PHE A 333 -9.09 -21.22 -6.46
CA PHE A 333 -10.50 -20.85 -6.26
C PHE A 333 -11.13 -20.33 -7.56
N ARG A 334 -10.43 -19.47 -8.31
CA ARG A 334 -10.91 -18.96 -9.60
C ARG A 334 -11.12 -20.09 -10.61
N GLU A 335 -10.19 -21.02 -10.71
CA GLU A 335 -10.28 -22.18 -11.61
C GLU A 335 -11.45 -23.12 -11.26
N GLU A 336 -11.66 -23.40 -9.97
CA GLU A 336 -12.69 -24.32 -9.51
C GLU A 336 -14.11 -23.73 -9.59
N THR A 337 -14.25 -22.42 -9.38
CA THR A 337 -15.57 -21.76 -9.26
C THR A 337 -15.94 -20.88 -10.45
N GLY A 338 -14.95 -20.48 -11.25
CA GLY A 338 -15.09 -19.45 -12.28
C GLY A 338 -15.37 -18.04 -11.73
N ILE A 339 -15.24 -17.82 -10.41
CA ILE A 339 -15.43 -16.53 -9.75
C ILE A 339 -14.13 -15.74 -9.86
N GLU A 340 -14.19 -14.55 -10.44
CA GLU A 340 -13.06 -13.63 -10.47
C GLU A 340 -12.86 -12.99 -9.09
N VAL A 341 -11.63 -13.03 -8.57
CA VAL A 341 -11.33 -12.53 -7.22
C VAL A 341 -10.52 -11.24 -7.32
N THR A 342 -11.06 -10.16 -6.79
CA THR A 342 -10.31 -8.94 -6.49
C THR A 342 -9.85 -9.03 -5.04
N TYR A 343 -8.54 -9.00 -4.81
CA TYR A 343 -7.96 -9.20 -3.48
C TYR A 343 -7.19 -7.95 -3.06
N ASP A 344 -7.76 -7.19 -2.14
CA ASP A 344 -7.15 -5.99 -1.55
C ASP A 344 -6.65 -6.27 -0.14
N LEU A 345 -5.83 -5.34 0.34
CA LEU A 345 -5.01 -5.55 1.52
C LEU A 345 -5.09 -4.38 2.50
N PHE A 346 -5.09 -4.68 3.79
CA PHE A 346 -4.93 -3.71 4.88
C PHE A 346 -3.84 -4.14 5.86
N GLU A 347 -3.25 -3.17 6.58
CA GLU A 347 -2.17 -3.43 7.55
C GLU A 347 -2.64 -3.43 8.99
N THR A 348 -3.73 -2.70 9.30
CA THR A 348 -4.30 -2.66 10.65
C THR A 348 -5.81 -2.66 10.59
N ASN A 349 -6.44 -3.18 11.65
CA ASN A 349 -7.89 -3.12 11.81
C ASN A 349 -8.41 -1.66 11.77
N GLU A 350 -7.62 -0.68 12.25
CA GLU A 350 -7.95 0.75 12.26
C GLU A 350 -7.90 1.39 10.86
N GLU A 351 -7.13 0.83 9.92
CA GLU A 351 -7.20 1.23 8.50
C GLU A 351 -8.41 0.62 7.82
N MET A 352 -8.74 -0.64 8.16
CA MET A 352 -9.84 -1.39 7.56
C MET A 352 -11.21 -0.85 7.98
N TYR A 353 -11.43 -0.61 9.27
CA TYR A 353 -12.74 -0.29 9.83
C TYR A 353 -13.39 0.95 9.18
N PRO A 354 -12.72 2.11 9.03
CA PRO A 354 -13.33 3.28 8.40
C PRO A 354 -13.72 3.05 6.93
N VAL A 355 -13.02 2.16 6.22
CA VAL A 355 -13.33 1.82 4.83
C VAL A 355 -14.65 1.05 4.76
N ILE A 356 -14.86 0.08 5.66
CA ILE A 356 -16.11 -0.68 5.75
C ILE A 356 -17.25 0.19 6.27
N GLU A 357 -17.02 0.96 7.34
CA GLU A 357 -18.02 1.86 7.94
C GLU A 357 -18.53 2.92 6.95
N ALA A 358 -17.64 3.45 6.09
CA ALA A 358 -18.03 4.43 5.08
C ALA A 358 -18.89 3.84 3.95
N GLY A 359 -18.84 2.52 3.70
CA GLY A 359 -19.56 1.84 2.61
C GLY A 359 -19.23 2.33 1.20
N ALA A 360 -18.14 3.08 1.05
CA ALA A 360 -17.75 3.73 -0.20
C ALA A 360 -17.06 2.75 -1.18
N VAL A 361 -16.37 1.77 -0.60
CA VAL A 361 -15.72 0.64 -1.27
C VAL A 361 -16.49 -0.61 -0.83
N ASN A 362 -17.00 -1.39 -1.80
CA ASN A 362 -17.74 -2.59 -1.47
C ASN A 362 -16.76 -3.77 -1.44
N TYR A 363 -16.65 -4.41 -0.28
CA TYR A 363 -16.00 -5.71 -0.12
C TYR A 363 -17.06 -6.75 0.21
N ASP A 364 -16.90 -7.95 -0.34
CA ASP A 364 -17.83 -9.06 -0.12
C ASP A 364 -17.41 -9.92 1.07
N VAL A 365 -16.10 -9.98 1.37
CA VAL A 365 -15.56 -10.75 2.50
C VAL A 365 -14.32 -10.06 3.06
N VAL A 366 -14.21 -10.02 4.39
CA VAL A 366 -13.12 -9.37 5.12
C VAL A 366 -12.61 -10.31 6.21
N CYS A 367 -11.32 -10.27 6.54
CA CYS A 367 -10.75 -11.08 7.63
C CYS A 367 -10.22 -10.22 8.79
N PRO A 368 -11.08 -9.58 9.59
CA PRO A 368 -10.68 -8.83 10.78
C PRO A 368 -10.27 -9.74 11.96
N SER A 369 -9.66 -9.13 12.97
CA SER A 369 -9.40 -9.76 14.27
C SER A 369 -10.62 -9.70 15.20
N ASP A 370 -10.64 -10.56 16.20
CA ASP A 370 -11.67 -10.71 17.25
C ASP A 370 -12.36 -9.42 17.71
N TYR A 371 -11.67 -8.48 18.38
CA TYR A 371 -12.29 -7.24 18.89
C TYR A 371 -12.91 -6.39 17.78
N MET A 372 -12.36 -6.44 16.57
CA MET A 372 -12.86 -5.67 15.45
C MET A 372 -14.13 -6.31 14.88
N ILE A 373 -14.24 -7.64 14.89
CA ILE A 373 -15.49 -8.35 14.57
C ILE A 373 -16.59 -7.90 15.51
N GLN A 374 -16.32 -7.88 16.82
CA GLN A 374 -17.29 -7.42 17.82
C GLN A 374 -17.76 -5.98 17.53
N LYS A 375 -16.81 -5.05 17.31
CA LYS A 375 -17.12 -3.65 16.99
C LYS A 375 -17.96 -3.52 15.72
N MET A 376 -17.63 -4.26 14.67
CA MET A 376 -18.37 -4.25 13.40
C MET A 376 -19.78 -4.82 13.56
N ALA A 377 -19.94 -5.91 14.34
CA ALA A 377 -21.24 -6.50 14.63
C ALA A 377 -22.14 -5.55 15.45
N GLU A 378 -21.61 -4.93 16.51
CA GLU A 378 -22.33 -3.96 17.35
C GLU A 378 -22.80 -2.73 16.57
N ASN A 379 -22.02 -2.30 15.57
CA ASN A 379 -22.37 -1.19 14.69
C ASN A 379 -23.20 -1.59 13.46
N GLY A 380 -23.65 -2.86 13.37
CA GLY A 380 -24.51 -3.34 12.29
C GLY A 380 -23.83 -3.38 10.92
N LEU A 381 -22.50 -3.52 10.90
CA LEU A 381 -21.69 -3.53 9.68
C LEU A 381 -21.49 -4.93 9.08
N LEU A 382 -22.00 -5.99 9.72
CA LEU A 382 -21.85 -7.39 9.27
C LEU A 382 -23.20 -8.01 8.88
N ALA A 383 -23.18 -8.87 7.86
CA ALA A 383 -24.29 -9.72 7.48
C ALA A 383 -24.14 -11.10 8.15
N GLU A 384 -25.24 -11.67 8.63
CA GLU A 384 -25.28 -13.05 9.13
C GLU A 384 -24.86 -14.03 8.03
N ILE A 385 -23.99 -14.99 8.33
CA ILE A 385 -23.50 -16.00 7.39
C ILE A 385 -24.54 -17.12 7.25
N ASN A 386 -24.86 -17.53 6.02
CA ASN A 386 -25.63 -18.76 5.81
C ASN A 386 -24.70 -19.99 5.89
N PHE A 387 -24.63 -20.61 7.06
CA PHE A 387 -23.78 -21.78 7.29
C PHE A 387 -24.15 -23.02 6.47
N ASP A 388 -25.37 -23.10 5.92
CA ASP A 388 -25.74 -24.18 4.98
C ASP A 388 -24.92 -24.13 3.69
N ASN A 389 -24.41 -22.94 3.32
CA ASN A 389 -23.52 -22.75 2.16
C ASN A 389 -22.05 -23.07 2.49
N ILE A 390 -21.73 -23.42 3.73
CA ILE A 390 -20.37 -23.67 4.22
C ILE A 390 -20.26 -25.07 4.86
N PRO A 391 -20.54 -26.16 4.12
CA PRO A 391 -20.47 -27.53 4.65
C PRO A 391 -19.07 -27.92 5.17
N ASN A 392 -18.00 -27.33 4.63
CA ASN A 392 -16.63 -27.59 5.08
C ASN A 392 -16.32 -27.02 6.48
N LEU A 393 -17.20 -26.20 7.06
CA LEU A 393 -17.07 -25.72 8.44
C LEU A 393 -16.94 -26.88 9.44
N ALA A 394 -17.46 -28.08 9.11
CA ALA A 394 -17.30 -29.28 9.92
C ALA A 394 -15.83 -29.69 10.19
N ASN A 395 -14.89 -29.17 9.38
CA ASN A 395 -13.45 -29.38 9.54
C ASN A 395 -12.81 -28.40 10.54
N ILE A 396 -13.50 -27.32 10.91
CA ILE A 396 -13.02 -26.43 11.97
C ILE A 396 -13.23 -27.12 13.32
N ASP A 397 -12.23 -27.04 14.21
CA ASP A 397 -12.37 -27.57 15.57
C ASP A 397 -13.47 -26.79 16.31
N PRO A 398 -14.49 -27.47 16.87
CA PRO A 398 -15.57 -26.82 17.62
C PRO A 398 -15.09 -25.90 18.74
N LYS A 399 -13.88 -26.11 19.29
CA LYS A 399 -13.31 -25.25 20.32
C LYS A 399 -13.07 -23.82 19.83
N PHE A 400 -12.61 -23.64 18.59
CA PHE A 400 -12.41 -22.28 18.05
C PHE A 400 -13.75 -21.58 17.80
N LEU A 401 -14.80 -22.33 17.45
CA LEU A 401 -16.16 -21.78 17.39
C LEU A 401 -16.68 -21.41 18.78
N GLU A 402 -16.36 -22.19 19.82
CA GLU A 402 -16.70 -21.82 21.20
C GLU A 402 -15.98 -20.54 21.63
N MET A 403 -14.69 -20.41 21.29
CA MET A 403 -13.89 -19.21 21.55
C MET A 403 -14.42 -17.98 20.79
N SER A 404 -14.88 -18.15 19.54
CA SER A 404 -15.49 -17.06 18.78
C SER A 404 -16.68 -16.41 19.48
N ARG A 405 -17.37 -17.12 20.39
CA ARG A 405 -18.49 -16.56 21.15
C ARG A 405 -18.11 -15.40 22.06
N GLU A 406 -16.83 -15.21 22.35
CA GLU A 406 -16.33 -14.06 23.11
C GLU A 406 -16.51 -12.74 22.37
N PHE A 407 -16.49 -12.75 21.03
CA PHE A 407 -16.65 -11.57 20.16
C PHE A 407 -17.84 -11.66 19.19
N ASP A 408 -18.41 -12.86 18.99
CA ASP A 408 -19.60 -13.16 18.20
C ASP A 408 -20.51 -14.11 19.01
N PRO A 409 -21.27 -13.62 20.00
CA PRO A 409 -21.92 -14.46 21.03
C PRO A 409 -22.81 -15.59 20.50
N GLU A 410 -23.47 -15.37 19.36
CA GLU A 410 -24.36 -16.32 18.72
C GLU A 410 -23.66 -17.11 17.57
N ASN A 411 -22.40 -16.80 17.26
CA ASN A 411 -21.64 -17.29 16.11
C ASN A 411 -22.39 -17.09 14.79
N LEU A 412 -22.87 -15.87 14.55
CA LEU A 412 -23.67 -15.55 13.37
C LEU A 412 -22.83 -14.94 12.24
N TYR A 413 -21.69 -14.35 12.56
CA TYR A 413 -21.00 -13.41 11.67
C TYR A 413 -19.60 -13.88 11.26
N SER A 414 -19.00 -14.84 11.96
CA SER A 414 -17.59 -15.17 11.82
C SER A 414 -17.30 -16.66 11.58
N VAL A 415 -16.27 -16.94 10.76
CA VAL A 415 -15.66 -18.27 10.59
C VAL A 415 -14.16 -18.20 10.86
N PRO A 416 -13.63 -18.89 11.89
CA PRO A 416 -12.20 -18.87 12.24
C PRO A 416 -11.30 -19.26 11.06
N TYR A 417 -10.27 -18.46 10.81
CA TYR A 417 -9.31 -18.67 9.73
C TYR A 417 -7.94 -19.09 10.25
N THR A 418 -7.41 -18.33 11.20
CA THR A 418 -6.09 -18.48 11.80
C THR A 418 -6.15 -18.05 13.26
N TRP A 419 -5.27 -18.60 14.07
CA TRP A 419 -5.20 -18.27 15.48
C TRP A 419 -3.76 -18.37 15.98
N GLY A 420 -3.53 -17.84 17.17
CA GLY A 420 -2.27 -18.02 17.86
C GLY A 420 -2.22 -17.27 19.17
N THR A 421 -1.01 -17.11 19.69
CA THR A 421 -0.76 -16.46 20.97
C THR A 421 0.26 -15.34 20.83
N VAL A 422 0.33 -14.47 21.84
CA VAL A 422 1.49 -13.60 22.06
C VAL A 422 2.36 -14.21 23.15
N GLY A 423 3.68 -14.18 22.99
CA GLY A 423 4.56 -14.83 23.95
C GLY A 423 5.94 -14.23 23.96
N ILE A 424 6.85 -14.94 24.63
CA ILE A 424 8.24 -14.50 24.78
C ILE A 424 9.10 -15.41 23.91
N LEU A 425 9.71 -14.82 22.90
CA LEU A 425 10.80 -15.43 22.14
C LEU A 425 12.12 -15.17 22.86
N TYR A 426 12.95 -16.20 22.99
CA TYR A 426 14.24 -16.08 23.66
C TYR A 426 15.37 -16.77 22.91
N ASN A 427 16.57 -16.21 23.06
CA ASN A 427 17.81 -16.77 22.52
C ASN A 427 18.43 -17.77 23.50
N THR A 428 18.43 -19.06 23.14
CA THR A 428 18.89 -20.16 24.02
C THR A 428 20.34 -19.98 24.45
N LYS A 429 21.22 -19.63 23.49
CA LYS A 429 22.65 -19.42 23.75
C LYS A 429 22.91 -18.24 24.68
N THR A 430 22.24 -17.10 24.47
CA THR A 430 22.40 -15.94 25.34
C THR A 430 21.97 -16.26 26.78
N ILE A 431 20.90 -17.04 26.94
CA ILE A 431 20.44 -17.50 28.25
C ILE A 431 21.46 -18.44 28.90
N GLU A 432 21.96 -19.44 28.17
CA GLU A 432 22.94 -20.41 28.68
C GLU A 432 24.29 -19.78 29.03
N GLU A 433 24.88 -18.98 28.12
CA GLU A 433 26.20 -18.37 28.30
C GLU A 433 26.24 -17.38 29.48
N ARG A 434 25.13 -16.68 29.71
CA ARG A 434 25.01 -15.71 30.81
C ARG A 434 24.44 -16.31 32.09
N GLY A 435 24.05 -17.59 32.08
CA GLY A 435 23.43 -18.27 33.22
C GLY A 435 22.10 -17.62 33.65
N LEU A 436 21.32 -17.14 32.68
CA LEU A 436 20.03 -16.49 32.91
C LEU A 436 18.93 -17.55 33.05
N PRO A 437 17.84 -17.27 33.80
CA PRO A 437 16.72 -18.20 33.90
C PRO A 437 15.85 -18.14 32.64
N VAL A 438 15.51 -19.29 32.04
CA VAL A 438 14.55 -19.36 30.94
C VAL A 438 13.26 -18.63 31.35
N PRO A 439 12.78 -17.64 30.57
CA PRO A 439 11.54 -16.94 30.89
C PRO A 439 10.38 -17.93 30.86
N LYS A 440 9.47 -17.79 31.82
CA LYS A 440 8.20 -18.55 31.88
C LYS A 440 7.00 -17.67 32.16
N LYS A 441 7.26 -16.43 32.56
CA LYS A 441 6.27 -15.51 33.11
C LYS A 441 6.44 -14.13 32.54
N TRP A 442 5.34 -13.39 32.42
CA TRP A 442 5.42 -11.98 32.00
C TRP A 442 6.27 -11.15 32.96
N SER A 443 6.24 -11.48 34.25
CA SER A 443 7.07 -10.81 35.26
C SER A 443 8.58 -10.94 35.02
N ASP A 444 9.03 -11.94 34.26
CA ASP A 444 10.46 -12.14 33.96
C ASP A 444 11.02 -10.99 33.11
N LEU A 445 10.18 -10.27 32.37
CA LEU A 445 10.55 -9.09 31.60
C LEU A 445 10.89 -7.86 32.48
N TRP A 446 10.72 -7.96 33.81
CA TRP A 446 11.20 -6.96 34.77
C TRP A 446 12.51 -7.39 35.46
N ASN A 447 13.08 -8.55 35.11
CA ASN A 447 14.32 -9.01 35.71
C ASN A 447 15.50 -8.13 35.24
N PRO A 448 16.22 -7.47 36.16
CA PRO A 448 17.35 -6.60 35.81
C PRO A 448 18.50 -7.31 35.08
N ALA A 449 18.56 -8.65 35.14
CA ALA A 449 19.54 -9.45 34.42
C ALA A 449 19.37 -9.37 32.89
N TYR A 450 18.17 -9.01 32.41
CA TYR A 450 17.87 -8.80 30.99
C TYR A 450 17.99 -7.32 30.55
N LYS A 451 18.59 -6.45 31.37
CA LYS A 451 18.70 -5.03 31.06
C LYS A 451 19.39 -4.78 29.71
N GLY A 452 18.69 -4.09 28.81
CA GLY A 452 19.15 -3.73 27.47
C GLY A 452 18.99 -4.84 26.42
N GLU A 453 18.34 -5.94 26.78
CA GLU A 453 18.20 -7.17 25.96
C GLU A 453 16.74 -7.57 25.77
N ILE A 454 15.79 -6.66 26.05
CA ILE A 454 14.34 -6.91 25.94
C ILE A 454 13.76 -6.05 24.83
N LEU A 455 13.08 -6.69 23.89
CA LEU A 455 12.26 -6.04 22.87
C LEU A 455 10.78 -6.18 23.25
N MET A 456 10.10 -5.04 23.39
CA MET A 456 8.67 -4.97 23.71
C MET A 456 7.88 -4.53 22.48
N GLN A 457 6.59 -4.90 22.42
CA GLN A 457 5.69 -4.46 21.35
C GLN A 457 5.37 -2.95 21.46
N ASP A 458 5.54 -2.18 20.37
CA ASP A 458 5.04 -0.78 20.28
C ASP A 458 3.55 -0.75 19.88
N SER A 459 2.74 -1.50 20.61
CA SER A 459 1.29 -1.57 20.49
C SER A 459 0.66 -1.35 21.86
N VAL A 460 -0.39 -0.53 21.90
CA VAL A 460 -1.02 -0.07 23.15
C VAL A 460 -1.57 -1.25 23.96
N ARG A 461 -2.43 -2.07 23.33
CA ARG A 461 -3.09 -3.18 24.03
C ARG A 461 -2.10 -4.30 24.36
N ASP A 462 -1.13 -4.56 23.50
CA ASP A 462 -0.13 -5.63 23.72
C ASP A 462 0.85 -5.28 24.85
N ALA A 463 1.34 -4.03 24.90
CA ALA A 463 2.21 -3.58 25.98
C ALA A 463 1.48 -3.60 27.32
N PHE A 464 0.24 -3.13 27.37
CA PHE A 464 -0.58 -3.19 28.59
C PHE A 464 -0.95 -4.62 28.96
N MET A 465 -1.21 -5.51 28.00
CA MET A 465 -1.48 -6.93 28.25
C MET A 465 -0.36 -7.56 29.07
N VAL A 466 0.91 -7.35 28.67
CA VAL A 466 2.07 -7.87 29.40
C VAL A 466 2.05 -7.43 30.87
N ALA A 467 1.84 -6.15 31.13
CA ALA A 467 1.83 -5.61 32.50
C ALA A 467 0.59 -6.05 33.31
N LEU A 468 -0.58 -6.09 32.68
CA LEU A 468 -1.84 -6.53 33.31
C LEU A 468 -1.79 -8.01 33.67
N LYS A 469 -1.36 -8.87 32.75
CA LYS A 469 -1.24 -10.31 32.98
C LYS A 469 -0.15 -10.64 33.99
N ALA A 470 0.97 -9.90 34.00
CA ALA A 470 1.99 -10.02 35.06
C ALA A 470 1.44 -9.71 36.47
N ARG A 471 0.38 -8.89 36.58
CA ARG A 471 -0.34 -8.59 37.82
C ARG A 471 -1.50 -9.55 38.11
N GLY A 472 -1.81 -10.45 37.18
CA GLY A 472 -3.00 -11.32 37.24
C GLY A 472 -4.32 -10.60 36.96
N TYR A 473 -4.28 -9.41 36.38
CA TYR A 473 -5.47 -8.70 35.91
C TYR A 473 -5.89 -9.18 34.52
N SER A 474 -7.14 -8.92 34.16
CA SER A 474 -7.61 -9.17 32.79
C SER A 474 -6.95 -8.19 31.82
N MET A 475 -6.56 -8.68 30.65
CA MET A 475 -6.07 -7.81 29.56
C MET A 475 -7.19 -6.97 28.90
N ASN A 476 -8.44 -7.20 29.30
CA ASN A 476 -9.63 -6.47 28.89
C ASN A 476 -10.19 -5.57 30.02
N THR A 477 -9.39 -5.25 31.03
CA THR A 477 -9.87 -4.42 32.14
C THR A 477 -10.22 -3.00 31.69
N GLU A 478 -11.36 -2.51 32.20
CA GLU A 478 -11.80 -1.11 32.14
C GLU A 478 -11.52 -0.37 33.47
N ASN A 479 -10.98 -1.07 34.46
CA ASN A 479 -10.72 -0.50 35.78
C ASN A 479 -9.51 0.44 35.73
N ILE A 480 -9.77 1.74 35.87
CA ILE A 480 -8.74 2.77 35.81
C ILE A 480 -7.58 2.55 36.79
N ASN A 481 -7.83 1.96 37.97
CA ASN A 481 -6.78 1.72 38.95
C ASN A 481 -5.81 0.63 38.46
N GLU A 482 -6.32 -0.45 37.88
CA GLU A 482 -5.52 -1.52 37.28
C GLU A 482 -4.68 -0.98 36.12
N LEU A 483 -5.26 -0.09 35.29
CA LEU A 483 -4.56 0.57 34.20
C LEU A 483 -3.44 1.52 34.69
N GLN A 484 -3.68 2.25 35.78
CA GLN A 484 -2.65 3.12 36.36
C GLN A 484 -1.50 2.31 36.96
N GLU A 485 -1.79 1.16 37.56
CA GLU A 485 -0.77 0.22 38.05
C GLU A 485 0.05 -0.36 36.90
N ALA A 486 -0.60 -0.85 35.84
CA ALA A 486 0.07 -1.35 34.64
C ALA A 486 0.95 -0.27 33.98
N LYS A 487 0.46 0.97 33.90
CA LYS A 487 1.26 2.11 33.43
C LYS A 487 2.51 2.32 34.28
N ALA A 488 2.38 2.30 35.60
CA ALA A 488 3.51 2.48 36.51
C ALA A 488 4.56 1.36 36.34
N ASP A 489 4.11 0.13 36.13
CA ASP A 489 4.99 -1.01 35.86
C ASP A 489 5.74 -0.86 34.54
N LEU A 490 5.06 -0.44 33.47
CA LEU A 490 5.69 -0.19 32.17
C LEU A 490 6.72 0.95 32.23
N ILE A 491 6.42 2.03 32.98
CA ILE A 491 7.39 3.11 33.23
C ILE A 491 8.61 2.57 34.00
N ALA A 492 8.38 1.72 35.01
CA ALA A 492 9.46 1.10 35.77
C ALA A 492 10.28 0.10 34.94
N GLN A 493 9.67 -0.57 33.96
CA GLN A 493 10.32 -1.50 33.04
C GLN A 493 11.20 -0.78 32.02
N LYS A 494 10.78 0.41 31.57
CA LYS A 494 11.39 1.11 30.44
C LYS A 494 12.92 1.22 30.47
N PRO A 495 13.60 1.46 31.62
CA PRO A 495 15.07 1.46 31.69
C PRO A 495 15.74 0.09 31.47
N LEU A 496 14.99 -1.00 31.48
CA LEU A 496 15.42 -2.37 31.17
C LEU A 496 15.22 -2.73 29.71
N VAL A 497 14.24 -2.09 29.04
CA VAL A 497 13.88 -2.36 27.65
C VAL A 497 14.90 -1.75 26.69
N GLN A 498 15.30 -2.50 25.68
CA GLN A 498 16.18 -2.03 24.62
C GLN A 498 15.44 -1.10 23.65
N ALA A 499 14.27 -1.55 23.18
CA ALA A 499 13.40 -0.79 22.27
C ALA A 499 11.95 -1.31 22.33
N TYR A 500 11.03 -0.40 22.03
CA TYR A 500 9.66 -0.75 21.63
C TYR A 500 9.62 -0.83 20.11
N VAL A 501 9.17 -1.96 19.58
CA VAL A 501 9.25 -2.33 18.16
C VAL A 501 7.98 -3.08 17.75
N ILE A 502 7.69 -3.13 16.45
CA ILE A 502 6.58 -3.90 15.88
C ILE A 502 7.19 -5.12 15.17
N ASP A 503 7.24 -5.14 13.83
CA ASP A 503 7.77 -6.29 13.07
C ASP A 503 9.29 -6.46 13.20
N GLN A 504 9.99 -5.41 13.66
CA GLN A 504 11.45 -5.42 13.83
C GLN A 504 11.91 -6.40 14.91
N VAL A 505 11.03 -6.88 15.80
CA VAL A 505 11.38 -7.92 16.78
C VAL A 505 11.98 -9.13 16.06
N ARG A 506 11.36 -9.56 14.96
CA ARG A 506 11.80 -10.71 14.14
C ARG A 506 13.26 -10.58 13.71
N ASP A 507 13.57 -9.51 12.96
CA ASP A 507 14.90 -9.30 12.39
C ASP A 507 15.98 -9.13 13.49
N LYS A 508 15.64 -8.43 14.58
CA LYS A 508 16.56 -8.20 15.69
C LYS A 508 16.88 -9.48 16.47
N MET A 509 15.88 -10.33 16.68
CA MET A 509 16.07 -11.61 17.35
C MET A 509 16.88 -12.57 16.48
N ILE A 510 16.57 -12.65 15.16
CA ILE A 510 17.37 -13.41 14.19
C ILE A 510 18.81 -12.89 14.16
N GLY A 511 19.01 -11.57 14.20
CA GLY A 511 20.34 -10.94 14.25
C GLY A 511 21.08 -11.09 15.58
N GLY A 512 20.47 -11.67 16.61
CA GLY A 512 21.07 -11.85 17.94
C GLY A 512 21.28 -10.54 18.70
N GLU A 513 20.50 -9.50 18.39
CA GLU A 513 20.62 -8.16 18.99
C GLU A 513 20.01 -8.05 20.39
N ALA A 514 19.20 -9.04 20.79
CA ALA A 514 18.47 -9.09 22.05
C ALA A 514 18.36 -10.53 22.58
N ALA A 515 18.18 -10.68 23.89
CA ALA A 515 17.94 -11.97 24.53
C ALA A 515 16.47 -12.37 24.50
N LEU A 516 15.55 -11.40 24.66
CA LEU A 516 14.11 -11.60 24.77
C LEU A 516 13.35 -10.67 23.81
N GLY A 517 12.29 -11.20 23.19
CA GLY A 517 11.36 -10.41 22.39
C GLY A 517 9.92 -10.85 22.61
N VAL A 518 9.02 -9.89 22.86
CA VAL A 518 7.58 -10.15 22.86
C VAL A 518 7.10 -10.21 21.42
N ILE A 519 6.53 -11.34 21.00
CA ILE A 519 6.17 -11.59 19.60
C ILE A 519 4.95 -12.51 19.47
N PHE A 520 4.26 -12.42 18.33
CA PHE A 520 3.17 -13.32 17.95
C PHE A 520 3.71 -14.71 17.59
N SER A 521 2.97 -15.77 17.93
CA SER A 521 3.40 -17.16 17.70
C SER A 521 3.52 -17.55 16.23
N GLY A 522 2.75 -16.89 15.34
CA GLY A 522 2.79 -17.15 13.89
C GLY A 522 4.16 -16.86 13.26
N GLU A 523 4.98 -16.08 13.94
CA GLU A 523 6.33 -15.71 13.51
C GLU A 523 7.36 -16.83 13.70
N MET A 524 7.03 -17.83 14.51
CA MET A 524 8.01 -18.78 15.04
C MET A 524 8.65 -19.66 13.97
N LEU A 525 7.84 -20.25 13.11
CA LEU A 525 8.32 -21.17 12.09
C LEU A 525 9.23 -20.45 11.10
N TYR A 526 8.84 -19.24 10.67
CA TYR A 526 9.69 -18.41 9.83
C TYR A 526 11.04 -18.11 10.49
N ILE A 527 11.01 -17.71 11.77
CA ILE A 527 12.23 -17.40 12.53
C ILE A 527 13.14 -18.62 12.64
N GLN A 528 12.59 -19.79 12.97
CA GLN A 528 13.34 -21.04 13.10
C GLN A 528 13.96 -21.46 11.77
N GLU A 529 13.19 -21.41 10.68
CA GLU A 529 13.69 -21.71 9.33
C GLU A 529 14.84 -20.77 8.93
N GLU A 530 14.71 -19.48 9.20
CA GLU A 530 15.73 -18.48 8.85
C GLU A 530 17.00 -18.64 9.70
N VAL A 531 16.88 -18.98 10.99
CA VAL A 531 18.01 -19.31 11.87
C VAL A 531 18.78 -20.54 11.36
N GLU A 532 18.05 -21.59 10.96
CA GLU A 532 18.63 -22.81 10.38
C GLU A 532 19.32 -22.53 9.04
N ASN A 533 18.66 -21.80 8.13
CA ASN A 533 19.19 -21.43 6.83
C ASN A 533 20.50 -20.61 6.94
N GLN A 534 20.61 -19.79 7.98
CA GLN A 534 21.81 -19.01 8.28
C GLN A 534 22.92 -19.81 8.97
N ASN A 535 22.68 -21.05 9.39
CA ASN A 535 23.57 -21.86 10.23
C ASN A 535 24.06 -21.06 11.45
N LEU A 536 23.16 -20.31 12.09
CA LEU A 536 23.48 -19.60 13.32
C LEU A 536 23.77 -20.61 14.43
N ASP A 537 24.63 -20.23 15.37
CA ASP A 537 25.09 -21.11 16.44
C ASP A 537 24.20 -21.07 17.70
N TYR A 538 22.97 -20.58 17.56
CA TYR A 538 21.95 -20.51 18.59
C TYR A 538 20.58 -20.84 18.02
N SER A 539 19.65 -21.18 18.91
CA SER A 539 18.24 -21.39 18.59
C SER A 539 17.40 -20.28 19.22
N LEU A 540 16.27 -20.00 18.59
CA LEU A 540 15.25 -19.11 19.10
C LEU A 540 14.04 -19.96 19.50
N GLU A 541 13.69 -19.91 20.79
CA GLU A 541 12.61 -20.70 21.38
C GLU A 541 11.50 -19.80 21.92
N TYR A 542 10.28 -20.33 21.95
CA TYR A 542 9.07 -19.59 22.32
C TYR A 542 8.45 -20.15 23.58
N VAL A 543 7.99 -19.26 24.45
CA VAL A 543 7.21 -19.62 25.63
C VAL A 543 5.91 -18.85 25.69
N ILE A 544 4.83 -19.58 26.00
CA ILE A 544 3.54 -19.02 26.40
C ILE A 544 3.61 -18.80 27.92
N PRO A 545 3.47 -17.56 28.41
CA PRO A 545 3.60 -17.29 29.83
C PRO A 545 2.52 -17.96 30.69
N GLU A 546 2.91 -18.47 31.86
CA GLU A 546 2.04 -19.25 32.76
C GLU A 546 0.81 -18.46 33.27
N GLU A 547 0.91 -17.12 33.35
CA GLU A 547 -0.19 -16.25 33.73
C GLU A 547 -1.27 -16.09 32.64
N GLY A 548 -1.02 -16.67 31.46
CA GLY A 548 -1.85 -16.53 30.27
C GLY A 548 -1.49 -15.30 29.45
N THR A 549 -1.99 -15.28 28.22
CA THR A 549 -1.65 -14.27 27.22
C THR A 549 -2.87 -13.92 26.37
N ASN A 550 -2.70 -13.01 25.41
CA ASN A 550 -3.63 -12.88 24.30
C ASN A 550 -3.65 -14.16 23.47
N LEU A 551 -4.86 -14.68 23.27
CA LEU A 551 -5.21 -15.66 22.25
C LEU A 551 -6.03 -14.94 21.18
N TRP A 552 -5.41 -14.66 20.03
CA TRP A 552 -6.07 -13.95 18.94
C TRP A 552 -6.65 -14.95 17.94
N ILE A 553 -7.79 -14.58 17.36
CA ILE A 553 -8.44 -15.33 16.29
C ILE A 553 -8.81 -14.33 15.19
N ASP A 554 -8.22 -14.51 14.01
CA ASP A 554 -8.70 -13.83 12.82
C ASP A 554 -9.75 -14.70 12.13
N SER A 555 -10.84 -14.08 11.73
CA SER A 555 -11.99 -14.80 11.17
C SER A 555 -12.52 -14.10 9.94
N TRP A 556 -13.01 -14.89 8.99
CA TRP A 556 -13.72 -14.36 7.84
C TRP A 556 -15.12 -13.91 8.23
N VAL A 557 -15.48 -12.68 7.82
CA VAL A 557 -16.80 -12.07 7.99
C VAL A 557 -17.29 -11.49 6.67
N ILE A 558 -18.60 -11.26 6.57
CA ILE A 558 -19.25 -10.70 5.39
C ILE A 558 -19.80 -9.31 5.76
N PRO A 559 -19.35 -8.20 5.13
CA PRO A 559 -19.93 -6.88 5.35
C PRO A 559 -21.43 -6.83 5.02
N ALA A 560 -22.20 -6.03 5.76
CA ALA A 560 -23.64 -5.90 5.60
C ALA A 560 -24.05 -5.39 4.20
N ASP A 561 -23.19 -4.62 3.54
CA ASP A 561 -23.39 -4.04 2.21
C ASP A 561 -22.78 -4.86 1.07
N ALA A 562 -22.24 -6.06 1.36
CA ALA A 562 -21.66 -6.99 0.39
C ALA A 562 -22.60 -7.22 -0.80
N LYS A 563 -22.05 -7.16 -2.03
CA LYS A 563 -22.83 -7.30 -3.27
C LYS A 563 -22.94 -8.75 -3.73
N ASN A 564 -21.94 -9.57 -3.39
CA ASN A 564 -21.82 -10.97 -3.80
C ASN A 564 -21.72 -11.91 -2.59
N LYS A 565 -22.67 -11.81 -1.64
CA LYS A 565 -22.69 -12.61 -0.41
C LYS A 565 -22.54 -14.11 -0.65
N GLU A 566 -23.25 -14.69 -1.62
CA GLU A 566 -23.13 -16.12 -1.93
C GLU A 566 -21.72 -16.52 -2.41
N ASN A 567 -21.01 -15.62 -3.11
CA ASN A 567 -19.63 -15.86 -3.52
C ASN A 567 -18.68 -15.77 -2.32
N ALA A 568 -18.94 -14.87 -1.37
CA ALA A 568 -18.21 -14.80 -0.11
C ALA A 568 -18.38 -16.08 0.72
N GLU A 569 -19.60 -16.63 0.80
CA GLU A 569 -19.84 -17.91 1.49
C GLU A 569 -19.12 -19.08 0.79
N LYS A 570 -19.09 -19.12 -0.55
CA LYS A 570 -18.29 -20.10 -1.31
C LYS A 570 -16.78 -19.96 -1.03
N TRP A 571 -16.29 -18.74 -0.93
CA TRP A 571 -14.89 -18.45 -0.58
C TRP A 571 -14.55 -19.00 0.80
N ILE A 572 -15.36 -18.67 1.81
CA ILE A 572 -15.17 -19.18 3.19
C ILE A 572 -15.24 -20.71 3.22
N ASN A 573 -16.20 -21.31 2.51
CA ASN A 573 -16.31 -22.76 2.41
C ASN A 573 -15.09 -23.41 1.74
N PHE A 574 -14.54 -22.79 0.70
CA PHE A 574 -13.34 -23.26 0.02
C PHE A 574 -12.12 -23.23 0.95
N LEU A 575 -11.95 -22.16 1.72
CA LEU A 575 -10.85 -22.05 2.70
C LEU A 575 -10.98 -23.03 3.87
N CYS A 576 -12.20 -23.49 4.21
CA CYS A 576 -12.42 -24.53 5.21
C CYS A 576 -12.06 -25.95 4.71
N ARG A 577 -11.66 -26.13 3.44
CA ARG A 577 -11.26 -27.43 2.90
C ARG A 577 -9.87 -27.84 3.44
N PRO A 578 -9.65 -29.09 3.87
CA PRO A 578 -8.41 -29.46 4.57
C PRO A 578 -7.12 -29.28 3.76
N ASP A 579 -7.15 -29.58 2.46
CA ASP A 579 -6.00 -29.38 1.55
C ASP A 579 -5.67 -27.89 1.36
N ILE A 580 -6.69 -27.03 1.30
CA ILE A 580 -6.52 -25.58 1.16
C ILE A 580 -6.00 -24.97 2.45
N ALA A 581 -6.59 -25.34 3.59
CA ALA A 581 -6.13 -24.89 4.91
C ALA A 581 -4.70 -25.35 5.21
N LEU A 582 -4.32 -26.57 4.82
CA LEU A 582 -2.94 -27.07 4.91
C LEU A 582 -2.00 -26.21 4.05
N LYS A 583 -2.34 -25.98 2.78
CA LYS A 583 -1.52 -25.18 1.86
C LYS A 583 -1.31 -23.76 2.36
N ASN A 584 -2.37 -23.15 2.89
CA ASN A 584 -2.26 -21.84 3.53
C ASN A 584 -1.36 -21.91 4.76
N PHE A 585 -1.53 -22.89 5.66
CA PHE A 585 -0.66 -23.08 6.82
C PHE A 585 0.82 -23.19 6.43
N GLU A 586 1.16 -24.01 5.42
CA GLU A 586 2.54 -24.19 4.97
C GLU A 586 3.15 -22.90 4.40
N TYR A 587 2.34 -22.03 3.81
CA TYR A 587 2.79 -20.75 3.26
C TYR A 587 2.87 -19.64 4.32
N ILE A 588 1.80 -19.46 5.10
CA ILE A 588 1.67 -18.35 6.07
C ILE A 588 2.36 -18.67 7.39
N THR A 589 2.47 -19.96 7.75
CA THR A 589 3.05 -20.48 9.00
C THR A 589 2.28 -20.21 10.30
N TYR A 590 1.07 -19.66 10.20
CA TYR A 590 0.16 -19.40 11.31
C TYR A 590 -0.71 -20.62 11.60
N ALA A 591 -1.00 -20.89 12.87
CA ALA A 591 -1.73 -22.08 13.28
C ALA A 591 -3.14 -22.11 12.67
N THR A 592 -3.50 -23.27 12.11
CA THR A 592 -4.82 -23.48 11.52
C THR A 592 -5.83 -23.95 12.58
N PRO A 593 -7.06 -23.41 12.59
CA PRO A 593 -8.16 -23.93 13.40
C PRO A 593 -8.82 -25.17 12.76
N ASN A 594 -8.38 -25.57 11.56
CA ASN A 594 -8.89 -26.72 10.82
C ASN A 594 -8.25 -28.02 11.32
N LYS A 595 -8.99 -28.81 12.10
CA LYS A 595 -8.48 -30.07 12.69
C LYS A 595 -8.08 -31.08 11.62
N ALA A 596 -8.81 -31.14 10.50
CA ALA A 596 -8.53 -32.08 9.43
C ALA A 596 -7.25 -31.69 8.67
N ALA A 597 -6.99 -30.39 8.52
CA ALA A 597 -5.71 -29.91 7.96
C ALA A 597 -4.55 -30.21 8.91
N LYS A 598 -4.74 -30.02 10.23
CA LYS A 598 -3.72 -30.36 11.23
C LYS A 598 -3.34 -31.84 11.17
N GLU A 599 -4.29 -32.74 10.99
CA GLU A 599 -4.05 -34.19 10.87
C GLU A 599 -3.24 -34.59 9.61
N LEU A 600 -3.16 -33.70 8.61
CA LEU A 600 -2.37 -33.92 7.39
C LEU A 600 -0.90 -33.48 7.52
N LEU A 601 -0.55 -32.73 8.57
CA LEU A 601 0.82 -32.30 8.82
C LEU A 601 1.72 -33.49 9.20
N ASP A 602 3.03 -33.32 9.11
CA ASP A 602 4.00 -34.27 9.64
C ASP A 602 3.94 -34.35 11.18
N GLU A 603 4.33 -35.49 11.75
CA GLU A 603 4.22 -35.74 13.19
C GLU A 603 5.00 -34.71 14.03
N ASP A 604 6.13 -34.21 13.52
CA ASP A 604 6.95 -33.21 14.22
C ASP A 604 6.19 -31.88 14.32
N MET A 605 5.59 -31.40 13.22
CA MET A 605 4.78 -30.19 13.22
C MET A 605 3.49 -30.33 14.02
N GLN A 606 2.79 -31.46 13.93
CA GLN A 606 1.57 -31.72 14.73
C GLN A 606 1.81 -31.59 16.23
N ASN A 607 3.01 -31.98 16.67
CA ASN A 607 3.44 -31.96 18.07
C ASN A 607 4.25 -30.72 18.46
N ASN A 608 4.48 -29.78 17.53
CA ASN A 608 5.19 -28.55 17.80
C ASN A 608 4.37 -27.65 18.73
N LYS A 609 4.77 -27.57 20.01
CA LYS A 609 4.06 -26.83 21.06
C LYS A 609 4.11 -25.32 20.90
N ALA A 610 5.02 -24.78 20.09
CA ALA A 610 5.04 -23.34 19.79
C ALA A 610 3.91 -22.96 18.82
N VAL A 611 3.54 -23.86 17.92
CA VAL A 611 2.49 -23.65 16.90
C VAL A 611 1.15 -24.18 17.37
N PHE A 612 1.13 -25.40 17.93
CA PHE A 612 -0.04 -26.07 18.48
C PHE A 612 0.16 -26.39 19.96
N PRO A 613 0.09 -25.38 20.85
CA PRO A 613 0.23 -25.58 22.29
C PRO A 613 -0.87 -26.50 22.84
N ASP A 614 -0.59 -27.09 24.00
CA ASP A 614 -1.59 -27.88 24.72
C ASP A 614 -2.70 -26.97 25.23
N MET A 615 -3.96 -27.36 25.04
CA MET A 615 -5.11 -26.50 25.38
C MET A 615 -5.16 -26.14 26.87
N ASP A 616 -4.64 -27.01 27.75
CA ASP A 616 -4.53 -26.73 29.18
C ASP A 616 -3.63 -25.51 29.48
N GLN A 617 -2.66 -25.21 28.61
CA GLN A 617 -1.81 -24.01 28.72
C GLN A 617 -2.57 -22.73 28.32
N LEU A 618 -3.71 -22.87 27.62
CA LEU A 618 -4.50 -21.76 27.13
C LEU A 618 -5.63 -21.36 28.07
N GLU A 619 -5.89 -22.09 29.17
CA GLU A 619 -7.00 -21.81 30.10
C GLU A 619 -6.97 -20.40 30.70
N ASN A 620 -5.77 -19.85 30.93
CA ASN A 620 -5.59 -18.50 31.46
C ASN A 620 -5.49 -17.43 30.36
N CYS A 621 -5.53 -17.82 29.08
CA CYS A 621 -5.48 -16.88 27.97
C CYS A 621 -6.83 -16.22 27.75
N GLU A 622 -6.82 -15.01 27.21
CA GLU A 622 -8.02 -14.23 26.92
C GLU A 622 -7.99 -13.81 25.45
N VAL A 623 -9.16 -13.58 24.85
CA VAL A 623 -9.30 -12.94 23.53
C VAL A 623 -9.49 -11.44 23.74
N TYR A 624 -9.01 -10.57 22.83
CA TYR A 624 -9.31 -9.14 22.97
C TYR A 624 -10.80 -8.87 22.75
N ARG A 625 -11.35 -8.00 23.60
CA ARG A 625 -12.70 -7.46 23.44
C ARG A 625 -12.64 -6.00 23.03
N TYR A 626 -13.67 -5.55 22.31
CA TYR A 626 -13.89 -4.12 22.08
C TYR A 626 -14.34 -3.48 23.39
N LEU A 627 -13.55 -2.53 23.91
CA LEU A 627 -13.78 -1.90 25.21
C LEU A 627 -14.53 -0.56 25.12
N GLY A 628 -14.96 -0.17 23.91
CA GLY A 628 -15.56 1.13 23.64
C GLY A 628 -14.53 2.25 23.43
N ASP A 629 -14.93 3.27 22.66
CA ASP A 629 -14.03 4.36 22.26
C ASP A 629 -13.50 5.19 23.46
N GLU A 630 -14.28 5.31 24.54
CA GLU A 630 -13.85 6.02 25.75
C GLU A 630 -12.70 5.30 26.46
N THR A 631 -12.81 3.98 26.63
CA THR A 631 -11.77 3.15 27.25
C THR A 631 -10.53 3.11 26.37
N ASP A 632 -10.68 2.95 25.05
CA ASP A 632 -9.56 2.97 24.11
C ASP A 632 -8.79 4.31 24.19
N ALA A 633 -9.51 5.43 24.33
CA ALA A 633 -8.88 6.75 24.52
C ALA A 633 -8.07 6.82 25.83
N VAL A 634 -8.54 6.18 26.90
CA VAL A 634 -7.79 6.07 28.16
C VAL A 634 -6.49 5.30 27.96
N TYR A 635 -6.54 4.08 27.40
CA TYR A 635 -5.35 3.27 27.11
C TYR A 635 -4.34 4.06 26.26
N ASN A 636 -4.80 4.72 25.18
CA ASN A 636 -3.97 5.54 24.31
C ASN A 636 -3.29 6.70 25.05
N ASN A 637 -3.99 7.37 25.96
CA ASN A 637 -3.42 8.47 26.73
C ASN A 637 -2.39 7.97 27.75
N LEU A 638 -2.65 6.87 28.44
CA LEU A 638 -1.69 6.26 29.35
C LEU A 638 -0.45 5.77 28.61
N TRP A 639 -0.61 5.21 27.41
CA TRP A 639 0.52 4.81 26.58
C TRP A 639 1.41 5.98 26.16
N LYS A 640 0.81 7.13 25.80
CA LYS A 640 1.58 8.36 25.54
C LYS A 640 2.40 8.78 26.76
N GLU A 641 1.85 8.67 27.96
CA GLU A 641 2.59 8.94 29.19
C GLU A 641 3.77 7.98 29.38
N VAL A 642 3.59 6.67 29.17
CA VAL A 642 4.68 5.67 29.19
C VAL A 642 5.77 6.01 28.18
N LYS A 643 5.40 6.36 26.94
CA LYS A 643 6.38 6.72 25.90
C LYS A 643 7.11 8.02 26.19
N SER A 644 6.51 8.96 26.93
CA SER A 644 7.08 10.27 27.23
C SER A 644 8.05 10.33 28.43
N ASN A 645 7.94 9.42 29.41
CA ASN A 645 8.84 9.33 30.57
C ASN A 645 10.07 8.50 30.25
#